data_AF-A0ABD7C6I5-F1
#
_entry.id   AF-A0ABD7C6I5-F1
#
_cell.length_a   1.000
_cell.length_b   1.000
_cell.length_c   1.000
_cell.angle_alpha   90.00
_cell.angle_beta   90.00
_cell.angle_gamma   90.00
#
_symmetry.space_group_name_H-M   'P 1'
#
loop_
_entity.id
_entity.type
_entity.pdbx_description
1 polymer ?
#
loop_
_entity_poly.entity_id
_entity_poly.type
_entity_poly.pdbx_seq_one_letter_code
_entity_poly.pdbx_strand_id
1 'polypeptide(L)'
;MKFFVSCAKGLEYLLADELSALGLGKATATIAGVNAEGELEQALRIVMWSRLASRVLWPIDEFDCPDEQALYDGVRALPWHEHLKPEMTLAVDAHVSGDKITHARFAAQRIKDAIVDRMRDEGLERPSVNTDLPDVRVNLSLRKGRASLSIDLGGGPLHRRGWRGAAHEAPLKENLAAALLLRAQWPRLHAAGGGLLDPMCGSGTLLIEGALMAADVAPGLMRHGSLPPSRWLGFDKAAWKSIQSEARDRESAGLAALKPVIHGSDIDPTAIQAARENAEVAGVAHAIRFTRADVADLAAPEQEIGAVVCNPPYDERLAADPALYRALGNALQKAVPQWRASLLCGNDELAFATGLRAGKKYQMFNGALECALIVCDPIAVPGRDPAQPRELSEGAQMVANRLRKNLKKFKSWRAREDITCFRAYDADLPEYAAAIDVYEEDGGKRRTFLHVQEYAAPAAIPENDVRRRRNELLAAAREVFGVPPEQVSMKSRERGKGGSKYGRFEQRDEFIVVRENNALLQVNLFDYLDTGLFLDHRPLRRMMAEQARGKRFLNLFCYTGVASVQAAVAGAASTTSVDLSATYLQWCYDNLALNGQGGNQHLLVQADAMAWLEGDRGQYDVIFCDPPTFSNSARADDFDVQREQLKLLRAAVARLAPGGVLYFSNNFRRFKLEENAIAEFAQCREITARTIGPDFERNARIHRAWELKRLR
;
A
#
# COMPACT_ATOMS: atom_id res chain seq x y z
N MET A 1 41.10 -22.76 4.33
CA MET A 1 41.22 -21.41 3.72
C MET A 1 40.04 -20.54 4.14
N LYS A 2 40.16 -19.20 4.15
CA LYS A 2 39.01 -18.30 4.33
C LYS A 2 38.41 -17.94 2.98
N PHE A 3 37.09 -17.89 2.84
CA PHE A 3 36.40 -17.49 1.62
C PHE A 3 35.07 -16.80 1.92
N PHE A 4 34.43 -16.19 0.91
CA PHE A 4 33.20 -15.42 1.09
C PHE A 4 32.06 -15.98 0.26
N VAL A 5 30.89 -16.15 0.88
CA VAL A 5 29.66 -16.55 0.19
C VAL A 5 28.67 -15.39 0.27
N SER A 6 28.40 -14.74 -0.87
CA SER A 6 27.48 -13.60 -0.92
C SER A 6 26.02 -14.06 -0.94
N CYS A 7 25.09 -13.24 -0.43
CA CYS A 7 23.64 -13.45 -0.54
C CYS A 7 22.90 -12.11 -0.66
N ALA A 8 21.58 -12.16 -0.86
CA ALA A 8 20.76 -10.96 -0.70
C ALA A 8 20.74 -10.51 0.77
N LYS A 9 20.58 -9.20 1.00
CA LYS A 9 20.44 -8.65 2.36
C LYS A 9 19.22 -9.26 3.06
N GLY A 10 19.35 -9.56 4.35
CA GLY A 10 18.32 -10.21 5.16
C GLY A 10 18.37 -11.75 5.14
N LEU A 11 19.22 -12.35 4.29
CA LEU A 11 19.38 -13.81 4.17
C LEU A 11 20.63 -14.35 4.87
N GLU A 12 21.45 -13.49 5.47
CA GLU A 12 22.78 -13.82 6.00
C GLU A 12 22.76 -15.00 6.98
N TYR A 13 21.82 -14.96 7.94
CA TYR A 13 21.69 -16.02 8.94
C TYR A 13 21.12 -17.32 8.35
N LEU A 14 20.17 -17.23 7.41
CA LEU A 14 19.66 -18.43 6.72
C LEU A 14 20.77 -19.09 5.90
N LEU A 15 21.60 -18.29 5.24
CA LEU A 15 22.75 -18.80 4.50
C LEU A 15 23.75 -19.44 5.45
N ALA A 16 24.07 -18.81 6.59
CA ALA A 16 25.00 -19.41 7.56
C ALA A 16 24.52 -20.78 8.08
N ASP A 17 23.22 -20.92 8.33
CA ASP A 17 22.59 -22.19 8.70
C ASP A 17 22.70 -23.23 7.56
N GLU A 18 22.44 -22.82 6.30
CA GLU A 18 22.59 -23.69 5.12
C GLU A 18 24.05 -24.15 4.92
N LEU A 19 25.03 -23.24 5.05
CA LEU A 19 26.44 -23.59 4.92
C LEU A 19 26.90 -24.55 6.01
N SER A 20 26.41 -24.37 7.24
CA SER A 20 26.69 -25.27 8.36
C SER A 20 26.11 -26.66 8.09
N ALA A 21 24.87 -26.73 7.56
CA ALA A 21 24.24 -27.99 7.16
C ALA A 21 24.96 -28.70 5.99
N LEU A 22 25.68 -27.93 5.15
CA LEU A 22 26.54 -28.46 4.08
C LEU A 22 27.93 -28.92 4.59
N GLY A 23 28.16 -28.92 5.90
CA GLY A 23 29.37 -29.44 6.52
C GLY A 23 30.47 -28.40 6.73
N LEU A 24 30.17 -27.11 6.64
CA LEU A 24 31.14 -26.04 6.89
C LEU A 24 31.23 -25.74 8.39
N GLY A 25 32.39 -26.01 9.00
CA GLY A 25 32.57 -25.86 10.46
C GLY A 25 32.62 -24.41 10.96
N LYS A 26 32.89 -23.43 10.08
CA LYS A 26 32.92 -22.00 10.44
C LYS A 26 32.23 -21.17 9.36
N ALA A 27 31.05 -20.68 9.70
CA ALA A 27 30.23 -19.80 8.87
C ALA A 27 29.75 -18.62 9.73
N THR A 28 30.23 -17.41 9.45
CA THR A 28 29.87 -16.20 10.20
C THR A 28 29.13 -15.21 9.31
N ALA A 29 27.85 -14.99 9.61
CA ALA A 29 27.02 -14.01 8.94
C ALA A 29 27.66 -12.61 9.00
N THR A 30 27.63 -11.91 7.87
CA THR A 30 28.09 -10.52 7.73
C THR A 30 27.26 -9.81 6.66
N ILE A 31 27.36 -8.50 6.52
CA ILE A 31 26.49 -7.72 5.62
C ILE A 31 26.51 -8.30 4.20
N ALA A 32 25.33 -8.76 3.73
CA ALA A 32 25.11 -9.35 2.40
C ALA A 32 25.92 -10.63 2.11
N GLY A 33 26.28 -11.41 3.13
CA GLY A 33 26.89 -12.73 2.92
C GLY A 33 27.38 -13.40 4.20
N VAL A 34 28.27 -14.37 4.03
CA VAL A 34 28.85 -15.18 5.10
C VAL A 34 30.35 -15.31 4.86
N ASN A 35 31.15 -14.96 5.88
CA ASN A 35 32.55 -15.31 5.93
C ASN A 35 32.67 -16.79 6.32
N ALA A 36 33.37 -17.56 5.50
CA ALA A 36 33.46 -19.00 5.60
C ALA A 36 34.93 -19.44 5.78
N GLU A 37 35.15 -20.52 6.52
CA GLU A 37 36.46 -21.20 6.53
C GLU A 37 36.27 -22.68 6.19
N GLY A 38 37.05 -23.17 5.23
CA GLY A 38 37.00 -24.56 4.78
C GLY A 38 37.98 -24.87 3.65
N GLU A 39 37.89 -26.10 3.15
CA GLU A 39 38.63 -26.60 2.01
C GLU A 39 37.93 -26.27 0.68
N LEU A 40 38.68 -26.31 -0.42
CA LEU A 40 38.14 -26.00 -1.75
C LEU A 40 36.97 -26.90 -2.13
N GLU A 41 37.05 -28.20 -1.81
CA GLU A 41 35.94 -29.16 -2.02
C GLU A 41 34.64 -28.70 -1.34
N GLN A 42 34.71 -28.17 -0.12
CA GLN A 42 33.54 -27.65 0.59
C GLN A 42 32.97 -26.42 -0.10
N ALA A 43 33.83 -25.51 -0.60
CA ALA A 43 33.39 -24.36 -1.39
C ALA A 43 32.71 -24.78 -2.71
N LEU A 44 33.23 -25.81 -3.39
CA LEU A 44 32.61 -26.40 -4.58
C LEU A 44 31.27 -27.09 -4.24
N ARG A 45 31.17 -27.76 -3.09
CA ARG A 45 29.91 -28.32 -2.59
C ARG A 45 28.86 -27.21 -2.40
N ILE A 46 29.26 -26.06 -1.85
CA ILE A 46 28.37 -24.89 -1.71
C ILE A 46 27.91 -24.38 -3.08
N VAL A 47 28.80 -24.31 -4.09
CA VAL A 47 28.43 -23.94 -5.46
C VAL A 47 27.36 -24.86 -6.05
N MET A 48 27.43 -26.17 -5.75
CA MET A 48 26.45 -27.15 -6.22
C MET A 48 25.13 -27.07 -5.44
N TRP A 49 25.20 -26.98 -4.11
CA TRP A 49 24.07 -27.28 -3.23
C TRP A 49 23.38 -26.06 -2.60
N SER A 50 24.04 -24.91 -2.50
CA SER A 50 23.43 -23.75 -1.85
C SER A 50 22.30 -23.15 -2.68
N ARG A 51 21.13 -23.04 -2.06
CA ARG A 51 19.96 -22.39 -2.66
C ARG A 51 19.96 -20.89 -2.37
N LEU A 52 20.58 -20.46 -1.27
CA LEU A 52 20.55 -19.07 -0.82
C LEU A 52 21.71 -18.21 -1.34
N ALA A 53 22.86 -18.82 -1.63
CA ALA A 53 24.03 -18.10 -2.09
C ALA A 53 23.79 -17.40 -3.43
N SER A 54 24.32 -16.19 -3.56
CA SER A 54 24.41 -15.44 -4.80
C SER A 54 25.68 -15.80 -5.58
N ARG A 55 26.81 -15.93 -4.88
CA ARG A 55 28.15 -16.30 -5.41
C ARG A 55 29.02 -16.90 -4.31
N VAL A 56 29.96 -17.77 -4.68
CA VAL A 56 31.02 -18.32 -3.82
C VAL A 56 32.37 -17.79 -4.31
N LEU A 57 33.01 -16.95 -3.52
CA LEU A 57 34.21 -16.20 -3.89
C LEU A 57 35.42 -16.74 -3.11
N TRP A 58 36.36 -17.33 -3.85
CA TRP A 58 37.60 -17.89 -3.31
C TRP A 58 38.73 -16.84 -3.41
N PRO A 59 39.20 -16.25 -2.30
CA PRO A 59 40.19 -15.20 -2.34
C PRO A 59 41.53 -15.74 -2.81
N ILE A 60 42.16 -14.98 -3.71
CA ILE A 60 43.52 -15.23 -4.19
C ILE A 60 44.50 -14.20 -3.63
N ASP A 61 44.02 -12.99 -3.29
CA ASP A 61 44.85 -11.99 -2.63
C ASP A 61 44.02 -10.89 -1.93
N GLU A 62 44.65 -10.22 -0.97
CA GLU A 62 44.14 -9.01 -0.33
C GLU A 62 45.26 -7.99 -0.09
N PHE A 63 45.02 -6.73 -0.48
CA PHE A 63 45.99 -5.66 -0.31
C PHE A 63 45.34 -4.30 -0.05
N ASP A 64 46.13 -3.38 0.48
CA ASP A 64 45.73 -1.99 0.67
C ASP A 64 45.67 -1.29 -0.69
N CYS A 65 44.56 -0.60 -0.93
CA CYS A 65 44.21 0.01 -2.21
C CYS A 65 43.68 1.44 -1.98
N PRO A 66 44.57 2.40 -1.66
CA PRO A 66 44.18 3.79 -1.45
C PRO A 66 43.74 4.51 -2.74
N ASP A 67 44.20 4.05 -3.91
CA ASP A 67 43.93 4.68 -5.20
C ASP A 67 43.96 3.67 -6.36
N GLU A 68 43.72 4.18 -7.58
CA GLU A 68 43.67 3.40 -8.81
C GLU A 68 45.01 2.77 -9.20
N GLN A 69 46.13 3.42 -8.85
CA GLN A 69 47.45 2.92 -9.18
C GLN A 69 47.81 1.74 -8.27
N ALA A 70 47.51 1.86 -6.97
CA ALA A 70 47.63 0.75 -6.02
C ALA A 70 46.75 -0.46 -6.42
N LEU A 71 45.54 -0.22 -6.96
CA LEU A 71 44.71 -1.30 -7.51
C LEU A 71 45.43 -2.02 -8.65
N TYR A 72 45.97 -1.27 -9.61
CA TYR A 72 46.67 -1.85 -10.76
C TYR A 72 47.93 -2.61 -10.33
N ASP A 73 48.75 -2.01 -9.47
CA ASP A 73 50.02 -2.59 -9.02
C ASP A 73 49.80 -3.86 -8.19
N GLY A 74 48.80 -3.86 -7.29
CA GLY A 74 48.44 -5.04 -6.50
C GLY A 74 47.93 -6.19 -7.37
N VAL A 75 47.05 -5.89 -8.34
CA VAL A 75 46.58 -6.91 -9.29
C VAL A 75 47.75 -7.44 -10.14
N ARG A 76 48.60 -6.55 -10.66
CA ARG A 76 49.72 -6.92 -11.55
C ARG A 76 50.80 -7.73 -10.81
N ALA A 77 50.93 -7.58 -9.49
CA ALA A 77 51.89 -8.32 -8.68
C ALA A 77 51.58 -9.83 -8.58
N LEU A 78 50.35 -10.24 -8.84
CA LEU A 78 49.93 -11.64 -8.71
C LEU A 78 50.48 -12.54 -9.83
N PRO A 79 50.81 -13.81 -9.53
CA PRO A 79 51.30 -14.77 -10.51
C PRO A 79 50.14 -15.32 -11.37
N TRP A 80 49.61 -14.51 -12.29
CA TRP A 80 48.41 -14.87 -13.07
C TRP A 80 48.55 -16.15 -13.91
N HIS A 81 49.77 -16.56 -14.27
CA HIS A 81 50.03 -17.84 -14.93
C HIS A 81 49.65 -19.07 -14.08
N GLU A 82 49.54 -18.92 -12.75
CA GLU A 82 49.04 -19.97 -11.84
C GLU A 82 47.50 -20.05 -11.84
N HIS A 83 46.80 -19.03 -12.35
CA HIS A 83 45.34 -18.96 -12.35
C HIS A 83 44.72 -19.10 -13.75
N LEU A 84 45.40 -18.62 -14.79
CA LEU A 84 44.86 -18.49 -16.15
C LEU A 84 45.93 -18.87 -17.20
N LYS A 85 45.53 -19.61 -18.23
CA LYS A 85 46.37 -19.84 -19.42
C LYS A 85 46.13 -18.79 -20.50
N PRO A 86 47.09 -18.53 -21.39
CA PRO A 86 46.93 -17.52 -22.45
C PRO A 86 45.74 -17.77 -23.38
N GLU A 87 45.36 -19.03 -23.62
CA GLU A 87 44.26 -19.39 -24.51
C GLU A 87 42.87 -19.26 -23.83
N MET A 88 42.85 -18.99 -22.52
CA MET A 88 41.62 -18.82 -21.76
C MET A 88 41.08 -17.40 -21.85
N THR A 89 39.78 -17.28 -21.61
CA THR A 89 39.06 -16.02 -21.54
C THR A 89 38.79 -15.60 -20.09
N LEU A 90 38.78 -14.30 -19.83
CA LEU A 90 38.46 -13.78 -18.49
C LEU A 90 37.35 -12.74 -18.49
N ALA A 91 36.68 -12.61 -17.35
CA ALA A 91 35.79 -11.49 -17.04
C ALA A 91 36.02 -11.01 -15.61
N VAL A 92 35.80 -9.73 -15.37
CA VAL A 92 35.95 -9.11 -14.05
C VAL A 92 34.62 -8.51 -13.59
N ASP A 93 34.14 -8.95 -12.43
CA ASP A 93 33.04 -8.33 -11.70
C ASP A 93 33.61 -7.50 -10.55
N ALA A 94 33.24 -6.23 -10.44
CA ALA A 94 33.75 -5.34 -9.39
C ALA A 94 32.63 -4.77 -8.52
N HIS A 95 32.87 -4.75 -7.22
CA HIS A 95 32.07 -4.07 -6.22
C HIS A 95 32.97 -3.08 -5.46
N VAL A 96 32.71 -1.79 -5.64
CA VAL A 96 33.50 -0.73 -5.02
C VAL A 96 32.62 0.07 -4.05
N SER A 97 33.12 0.29 -2.85
CA SER A 97 32.54 1.19 -1.86
C SER A 97 33.67 2.02 -1.24
N GLY A 98 33.80 3.26 -1.71
CA GLY A 98 34.83 4.20 -1.32
C GLY A 98 34.78 5.46 -2.19
N ASP A 99 35.58 6.44 -1.81
CA ASP A 99 35.55 7.81 -2.32
C ASP A 99 36.63 8.09 -3.38
N LYS A 100 37.64 7.21 -3.48
CA LYS A 100 38.72 7.29 -4.47
C LYS A 100 38.40 6.52 -5.75
N ILE A 101 37.90 5.28 -5.62
CA ILE A 101 37.44 4.46 -6.75
C ILE A 101 35.94 4.26 -6.60
N THR A 102 35.16 5.06 -7.33
CA THR A 102 33.70 5.12 -7.21
C THR A 102 32.97 4.35 -8.31
N HIS A 103 33.65 4.00 -9.39
CA HIS A 103 33.05 3.38 -10.57
C HIS A 103 33.50 1.92 -10.76
N ALA A 104 32.60 0.97 -10.51
CA ALA A 104 32.87 -0.46 -10.64
C ALA A 104 33.34 -0.88 -12.03
N ARG A 105 32.75 -0.34 -13.11
CA ARG A 105 33.15 -0.66 -14.49
C ARG A 105 34.61 -0.26 -14.77
N PHE A 106 35.01 0.90 -14.26
CA PHE A 106 36.39 1.38 -14.41
C PHE A 106 37.37 0.48 -13.64
N ALA A 107 37.05 0.14 -12.39
CA ALA A 107 37.87 -0.79 -11.61
C ALA A 107 38.02 -2.17 -12.29
N ALA A 108 36.93 -2.70 -12.85
CA ALA A 108 36.95 -3.96 -13.59
C ALA A 108 37.84 -3.88 -14.84
N GLN A 109 37.80 -2.77 -15.58
CA GLN A 109 38.68 -2.53 -16.71
C GLN A 109 40.15 -2.45 -16.27
N ARG A 110 40.45 -1.70 -15.20
CA ARG A 110 41.82 -1.56 -14.68
C ARG A 110 42.41 -2.89 -14.23
N ILE A 111 41.63 -3.76 -13.58
CA ILE A 111 42.04 -5.12 -13.22
C ILE A 111 42.38 -5.92 -14.47
N LYS A 112 41.49 -5.91 -15.47
CA LYS A 112 41.72 -6.64 -16.72
C LYS A 112 43.02 -6.19 -17.39
N ASP A 113 43.27 -4.89 -17.44
CA ASP A 113 44.50 -4.34 -18.03
C ASP A 113 45.73 -4.81 -17.23
N ALA A 114 45.68 -4.79 -15.91
CA ALA A 114 46.76 -5.30 -15.04
C ALA A 114 47.07 -6.79 -15.26
N ILE A 115 46.04 -7.63 -15.40
CA ILE A 115 46.18 -9.08 -15.67
C ILE A 115 46.87 -9.29 -17.01
N VAL A 116 46.39 -8.61 -18.06
CA VAL A 116 46.92 -8.72 -19.42
C VAL A 116 48.38 -8.27 -19.47
N ASP A 117 48.69 -7.14 -18.85
CA ASP A 117 50.04 -6.60 -18.82
C ASP A 117 50.99 -7.54 -18.07
N ARG A 118 50.57 -8.10 -16.92
CA ARG A 118 51.39 -9.08 -16.19
C ARG A 118 51.74 -10.30 -17.04
N MET A 119 50.77 -10.87 -17.74
CA MET A 119 51.03 -12.04 -18.61
C MET A 119 51.97 -11.68 -19.76
N ARG A 120 51.84 -10.47 -20.32
CA ARG A 120 52.73 -9.97 -21.37
C ARG A 120 54.17 -9.82 -20.90
N ASP A 121 54.38 -9.32 -19.68
CA ASP A 121 55.71 -9.16 -19.08
C ASP A 121 56.41 -10.51 -18.86
N GLU A 122 55.63 -11.58 -18.66
CA GLU A 122 56.11 -12.97 -18.57
C GLU A 122 56.33 -13.62 -19.95
N GLY A 123 56.15 -12.88 -21.05
CA GLY A 123 56.30 -13.37 -22.42
C GLY A 123 55.16 -14.26 -22.91
N LEU A 124 54.02 -14.26 -22.22
CA LEU A 124 52.84 -15.05 -22.57
C LEU A 124 51.91 -14.28 -23.52
N GLU A 125 51.09 -15.02 -24.29
CA GLU A 125 50.05 -14.40 -25.12
C GLU A 125 48.97 -13.72 -24.26
N ARG A 126 48.34 -12.69 -24.83
CA ARG A 126 47.27 -11.94 -24.16
C ARG A 126 46.00 -12.79 -24.08
N PRO A 127 45.42 -13.00 -22.89
CA PRO A 127 44.13 -13.67 -22.77
C PRO A 127 43.00 -12.82 -23.35
N SER A 128 42.00 -13.48 -23.93
CA SER A 128 40.82 -12.84 -24.50
C SER A 128 39.76 -12.54 -23.43
N VAL A 129 38.77 -11.71 -23.74
CA VAL A 129 37.67 -11.36 -22.81
C VAL A 129 36.38 -11.97 -23.34
N ASN A 130 35.67 -12.70 -22.49
CA ASN A 130 34.32 -13.17 -22.75
C ASN A 130 33.46 -12.84 -21.53
N THR A 131 32.53 -11.89 -21.66
CA THR A 131 31.70 -11.44 -20.53
C THR A 131 30.56 -12.40 -20.20
N ASP A 132 30.16 -13.21 -21.18
CA ASP A 132 28.98 -14.08 -21.09
C ASP A 132 29.37 -15.45 -20.52
N LEU A 133 30.41 -16.09 -21.10
CA LEU A 133 30.92 -17.40 -20.69
C LEU A 133 32.46 -17.38 -20.55
N PRO A 134 33.00 -16.64 -19.56
CA PRO A 134 34.45 -16.62 -19.31
C PRO A 134 34.95 -17.97 -18.80
N ASP A 135 36.17 -18.35 -19.19
CA ASP A 135 36.89 -19.47 -18.58
C ASP A 135 37.21 -19.18 -17.10
N VAL A 136 37.58 -17.94 -16.78
CA VAL A 136 37.86 -17.48 -15.41
C VAL A 136 37.14 -16.17 -15.12
N ARG A 137 36.33 -16.17 -14.06
CA ARG A 137 35.65 -14.96 -13.57
C ARG A 137 36.31 -14.48 -12.28
N VAL A 138 36.88 -13.27 -12.34
CA VAL A 138 37.54 -12.61 -11.22
C VAL A 138 36.55 -11.65 -10.55
N ASN A 139 36.53 -11.63 -9.23
CA ASN A 139 35.74 -10.69 -8.45
C ASN A 139 36.64 -9.75 -7.65
N LEU A 140 36.35 -8.45 -7.71
CA LEU A 140 36.92 -7.45 -6.82
C LEU A 140 35.86 -7.01 -5.81
N SER A 141 36.20 -7.06 -4.53
CA SER A 141 35.53 -6.30 -3.48
C SER A 141 36.49 -5.25 -2.91
N LEU A 142 36.22 -3.97 -3.18
CA LEU A 142 36.97 -2.84 -2.61
C LEU A 142 36.12 -2.16 -1.54
N ARG A 143 36.53 -2.27 -0.28
CA ARG A 143 35.81 -1.68 0.87
C ARG A 143 36.80 -1.04 1.83
N LYS A 144 36.52 0.20 2.26
CA LYS A 144 37.34 0.94 3.23
C LYS A 144 38.84 0.97 2.88
N GLY A 145 39.15 1.14 1.59
CA GLY A 145 40.54 1.19 1.10
C GLY A 145 41.27 -0.16 1.06
N ARG A 146 40.58 -1.30 1.26
CA ARG A 146 41.14 -2.65 1.13
C ARG A 146 40.51 -3.38 -0.07
N ALA A 147 41.35 -3.86 -0.97
CA ALA A 147 40.94 -4.69 -2.11
C ALA A 147 41.04 -6.17 -1.73
N SER A 148 39.99 -6.93 -2.03
CA SER A 148 40.00 -8.40 -1.99
C SER A 148 39.70 -8.90 -3.40
N LEU A 149 40.66 -9.64 -3.96
CA LEU A 149 40.54 -10.31 -5.25
C LEU A 149 40.23 -11.78 -5.04
N SER A 150 39.21 -12.25 -5.76
CA SER A 150 38.73 -13.63 -5.64
C SER A 150 38.43 -14.25 -6.99
N ILE A 151 38.50 -15.57 -7.08
CA ILE A 151 37.91 -16.35 -8.17
C ILE A 151 36.46 -16.64 -7.81
N ASP A 152 35.53 -16.36 -8.73
CA ASP A 152 34.15 -16.81 -8.61
C ASP A 152 34.06 -18.30 -9.01
N LEU A 153 33.94 -19.16 -8.01
CA LEU A 153 33.88 -20.61 -8.21
C LEU A 153 32.57 -21.07 -8.90
N GLY A 154 31.54 -20.22 -8.89
CA GLY A 154 30.22 -20.52 -9.44
C GLY A 154 30.02 -20.14 -10.91
N GLY A 155 31.02 -19.48 -11.52
CA GLY A 155 30.98 -19.02 -12.92
C GLY A 155 30.04 -17.83 -13.16
N GLY A 156 29.46 -17.26 -12.10
CA GLY A 156 28.44 -16.22 -12.19
C GLY A 156 27.33 -16.38 -11.15
N PRO A 157 26.25 -15.58 -11.23
CA PRO A 157 25.17 -15.59 -10.26
C PRO A 157 24.51 -16.97 -10.13
N LEU A 158 24.42 -17.49 -8.90
CA LEU A 158 23.91 -18.83 -8.64
C LEU A 158 22.39 -18.96 -8.80
N HIS A 159 21.62 -17.87 -8.64
CA HIS A 159 20.15 -17.89 -8.80
C HIS A 159 19.71 -18.43 -10.17
N ARG A 160 20.51 -18.22 -11.22
CA ARG A 160 20.27 -18.80 -12.54
C ARG A 160 20.53 -20.32 -12.47
N ARG A 161 19.46 -21.10 -12.25
CA ARG A 161 19.53 -22.57 -12.08
C ARG A 161 19.67 -23.33 -13.40
N GLY A 162 19.23 -22.73 -14.50
CA GLY A 162 19.29 -23.34 -15.84
C GLY A 162 17.92 -23.78 -16.38
N TRP A 163 16.85 -23.74 -15.59
CA TRP A 163 15.50 -24.14 -16.03
C TRP A 163 14.62 -23.01 -16.56
N ARG A 164 14.92 -21.74 -16.24
CA ARG A 164 14.09 -20.60 -16.63
C ARG A 164 14.37 -20.18 -18.08
N GLY A 165 13.32 -20.09 -18.90
CA GLY A 165 13.37 -19.55 -20.26
C GLY A 165 13.64 -18.03 -20.34
N ALA A 166 13.65 -17.47 -21.56
CA ALA A 166 13.85 -16.04 -21.80
C ALA A 166 12.84 -15.17 -21.02
N ALA A 167 13.31 -14.08 -20.44
CA ALA A 167 12.67 -13.35 -19.35
C ALA A 167 11.27 -12.78 -19.70
N HIS A 168 10.26 -13.14 -18.89
CA HIS A 168 9.12 -12.27 -18.63
C HIS A 168 9.55 -11.12 -17.69
N GLU A 169 8.83 -9.99 -17.69
CA GLU A 169 9.17 -8.83 -16.84
C GLU A 169 9.14 -9.20 -15.34
N ALA A 170 10.21 -8.84 -14.63
CA ALA A 170 10.34 -8.79 -13.16
C ALA A 170 10.07 -10.09 -12.33
N PRO A 171 10.66 -11.25 -12.64
CA PRO A 171 10.49 -12.45 -11.82
C PRO A 171 11.27 -12.37 -10.50
N LEU A 172 10.69 -12.94 -9.43
CA LEU A 172 11.36 -13.20 -8.16
C LEU A 172 12.62 -14.05 -8.39
N LYS A 173 13.78 -13.63 -7.85
CA LYS A 173 15.00 -14.43 -7.94
C LYS A 173 14.85 -15.75 -7.18
N GLU A 174 15.40 -16.82 -7.73
CA GLU A 174 15.29 -18.19 -7.25
C GLU A 174 15.87 -18.37 -5.84
N ASN A 175 16.93 -17.63 -5.49
CA ASN A 175 17.49 -17.66 -4.14
C ASN A 175 16.58 -16.99 -3.10
N LEU A 176 15.84 -15.94 -3.48
CA LEU A 176 14.83 -15.34 -2.61
C LEU A 176 13.60 -16.25 -2.51
N ALA A 177 13.17 -16.87 -3.62
CA ALA A 177 12.13 -17.90 -3.61
C ALA A 177 12.47 -19.05 -2.64
N ALA A 178 13.73 -19.52 -2.68
CA ALA A 178 14.22 -20.53 -1.75
C ALA A 178 14.15 -20.07 -0.28
N ALA A 179 14.51 -18.82 0.01
CA ALA A 179 14.40 -18.27 1.36
C ALA A 179 12.95 -18.25 1.87
N LEU A 180 11.99 -17.89 1.02
CA LEU A 180 10.57 -17.91 1.35
C LEU A 180 10.08 -19.33 1.72
N LEU A 181 10.47 -20.34 0.93
CA LEU A 181 10.16 -21.75 1.21
C LEU A 181 10.77 -22.23 2.54
N LEU A 182 12.01 -21.84 2.84
CA LEU A 182 12.66 -22.18 4.12
C LEU A 182 11.96 -21.49 5.30
N ARG A 183 11.53 -20.24 5.16
CA ARG A 183 10.75 -19.52 6.20
C ARG A 183 9.35 -20.14 6.41
N ALA A 184 8.78 -20.70 5.35
CA ALA A 184 7.57 -21.51 5.39
C ALA A 184 7.79 -22.91 6.00
N GLN A 185 9.03 -23.32 6.29
CA GLN A 185 9.40 -24.68 6.72
C GLN A 185 8.98 -25.76 5.72
N TRP A 186 8.95 -25.43 4.41
CA TRP A 186 8.48 -26.33 3.38
C TRP A 186 9.15 -27.72 3.39
N PRO A 187 10.50 -27.86 3.47
CA PRO A 187 11.12 -29.19 3.48
C PRO A 187 10.63 -30.09 4.62
N ARG A 188 10.41 -29.51 5.82
CA ARG A 188 9.90 -30.24 6.98
C ARG A 188 8.43 -30.64 6.79
N LEU A 189 7.61 -29.75 6.24
CA LEU A 189 6.19 -30.02 5.98
C LEU A 189 6.01 -31.08 4.90
N HIS A 190 6.78 -31.03 3.82
CA HIS A 190 6.79 -32.05 2.77
C HIS A 190 7.18 -33.42 3.33
N ALA A 191 8.23 -33.51 4.15
CA ALA A 191 8.64 -34.76 4.80
C ALA A 191 7.54 -35.36 5.71
N ALA A 192 6.66 -34.51 6.25
CA ALA A 192 5.48 -34.93 7.02
C ALA A 192 4.24 -35.24 6.15
N GLY A 193 4.36 -35.23 4.81
CA GLY A 193 3.27 -35.50 3.87
C GLY A 193 2.42 -34.28 3.49
N GLY A 194 2.88 -33.07 3.81
CA GLY A 194 2.16 -31.82 3.52
C GLY A 194 2.26 -31.34 2.07
N GLY A 195 1.31 -30.48 1.69
CA GLY A 195 1.25 -29.85 0.36
C GLY A 195 1.91 -28.47 0.31
N LEU A 196 2.22 -28.00 -0.91
CA LEU A 196 2.69 -26.64 -1.17
C LEU A 196 1.67 -25.91 -2.04
N LEU A 197 1.34 -24.67 -1.69
CA LEU A 197 0.37 -23.85 -2.40
C LEU A 197 0.93 -22.45 -2.68
N ASP A 198 0.79 -21.98 -3.91
CA ASP A 198 0.94 -20.57 -4.29
C ASP A 198 -0.28 -20.11 -5.10
N PRO A 199 -1.18 -19.29 -4.52
CA PRO A 199 -2.44 -18.91 -5.17
C PRO A 199 -2.30 -17.79 -6.21
N MET A 200 -1.10 -17.20 -6.35
CA MET A 200 -0.76 -16.18 -7.34
C MET A 200 0.65 -16.45 -7.88
N CYS A 201 0.81 -17.61 -8.50
CA CYS A 201 2.11 -18.23 -8.73
C CYS A 201 2.96 -17.58 -9.84
N GLY A 202 2.37 -16.71 -10.66
CA GLY A 202 3.02 -16.13 -11.82
C GLY A 202 3.70 -17.20 -12.68
N SER A 203 4.99 -17.00 -12.98
CA SER A 203 5.82 -17.95 -13.74
C SER A 203 6.23 -19.23 -12.99
N GLY A 204 5.66 -19.50 -11.81
CA GLY A 204 5.82 -20.76 -11.07
C GLY A 204 7.11 -20.89 -10.26
N THR A 205 7.90 -19.81 -10.10
CA THR A 205 9.24 -19.88 -9.49
C THR A 205 9.24 -20.47 -8.08
N LEU A 206 8.30 -20.06 -7.23
CA LEU A 206 8.18 -20.57 -5.86
C LEU A 206 7.86 -22.07 -5.83
N LEU A 207 6.99 -22.52 -6.74
CA LEU A 207 6.57 -23.92 -6.81
C LEU A 207 7.65 -24.81 -7.41
N ILE A 208 8.38 -24.33 -8.42
CA ILE A 208 9.49 -25.07 -9.05
C ILE A 208 10.65 -25.22 -8.05
N GLU A 209 11.08 -24.14 -7.37
CA GLU A 209 12.09 -24.26 -6.31
C GLU A 209 11.59 -25.16 -5.18
N GLY A 210 10.29 -25.13 -4.84
CA GLY A 210 9.67 -26.01 -3.86
C GLY A 210 9.73 -27.49 -4.26
N ALA A 211 9.44 -27.81 -5.53
CA ALA A 211 9.52 -29.16 -6.06
C ALA A 211 10.97 -29.68 -6.10
N LEU A 212 11.92 -28.84 -6.56
CA LEU A 212 13.34 -29.18 -6.58
C LEU A 212 13.92 -29.35 -5.16
N MET A 213 13.42 -28.61 -4.17
CA MET A 213 13.74 -28.85 -2.76
C MET A 213 13.20 -30.18 -2.26
N ALA A 214 11.95 -30.49 -2.59
CA ALA A 214 11.27 -31.72 -2.16
C ALA A 214 11.90 -32.98 -2.77
N ALA A 215 12.35 -32.89 -4.03
CA ALA A 215 13.07 -33.93 -4.75
C ALA A 215 14.59 -33.91 -4.51
N ASP A 216 15.07 -33.10 -3.56
CA ASP A 216 16.50 -33.04 -3.21
C ASP A 216 17.45 -32.78 -4.40
N VAL A 217 16.97 -32.04 -5.41
CA VAL A 217 17.74 -31.70 -6.61
C VAL A 217 18.65 -30.52 -6.30
N ALA A 218 19.95 -30.67 -6.56
CA ALA A 218 20.93 -29.62 -6.33
C ALA A 218 20.70 -28.41 -7.26
N PRO A 219 20.60 -27.17 -6.74
CA PRO A 219 20.35 -25.97 -7.55
C PRO A 219 21.43 -25.69 -8.60
N GLY A 220 22.66 -26.20 -8.40
CA GLY A 220 23.78 -26.04 -9.31
C GLY A 220 23.80 -27.02 -10.49
N LEU A 221 22.99 -28.08 -10.47
CA LEU A 221 23.16 -29.25 -11.34
C LEU A 221 22.91 -28.95 -12.82
N MET A 222 21.86 -28.18 -13.12
CA MET A 222 21.46 -27.87 -14.50
C MET A 222 22.22 -26.67 -15.11
N ARG A 223 22.98 -25.92 -14.31
CA ARG A 223 23.58 -24.63 -14.73
C ARG A 223 24.60 -24.77 -15.87
N HIS A 224 25.37 -25.86 -15.84
CA HIS A 224 26.54 -26.04 -16.70
C HIS A 224 26.58 -27.41 -17.41
N GLY A 225 25.52 -28.21 -17.28
CA GLY A 225 25.47 -29.58 -17.81
C GLY A 225 26.64 -30.44 -17.30
N SER A 226 27.45 -30.96 -18.22
CA SER A 226 28.64 -31.77 -17.87
C SER A 226 29.93 -30.95 -17.68
N LEU A 227 29.90 -29.64 -17.91
CA LEU A 227 31.07 -28.79 -17.79
C LEU A 227 31.22 -28.24 -16.35
N PRO A 228 32.46 -27.99 -15.88
CA PRO A 228 32.68 -27.29 -14.62
C PRO A 228 32.27 -25.80 -14.75
N PRO A 229 31.87 -25.16 -13.64
CA PRO A 229 31.47 -23.75 -13.62
C PRO A 229 32.63 -22.77 -13.90
N SER A 230 33.87 -23.25 -13.84
CA SER A 230 35.08 -22.46 -14.07
C SER A 230 36.19 -23.36 -14.62
N ARG A 231 37.08 -22.78 -15.42
CA ARG A 231 38.31 -23.41 -15.93
C ARG A 231 39.57 -22.85 -15.26
N TRP A 232 39.41 -22.12 -14.15
CA TRP A 232 40.49 -21.70 -13.27
C TRP A 232 41.45 -22.87 -13.00
N LEU A 233 42.75 -22.61 -13.10
CA LEU A 233 43.76 -23.67 -12.98
C LEU A 233 43.79 -24.33 -11.60
N GLY A 234 43.41 -23.61 -10.54
CA GLY A 234 43.24 -24.15 -9.20
C GLY A 234 41.91 -24.88 -8.95
N PHE A 235 41.05 -25.03 -9.97
CA PHE A 235 39.75 -25.69 -9.81
C PHE A 235 39.92 -27.22 -9.69
N ASP A 236 39.43 -27.79 -8.58
CA ASP A 236 39.47 -29.23 -8.35
C ASP A 236 38.38 -29.96 -9.17
N LYS A 237 38.80 -30.43 -10.35
CA LYS A 237 37.94 -31.17 -11.27
C LYS A 237 37.53 -32.55 -10.74
N ALA A 238 38.36 -33.18 -9.90
CA ALA A 238 38.06 -34.50 -9.37
C ALA A 238 36.97 -34.41 -8.29
N ALA A 239 37.13 -33.47 -7.35
CA ALA A 239 36.11 -33.16 -6.36
C ALA A 239 34.78 -32.75 -7.02
N TRP A 240 34.82 -31.88 -8.04
CA TRP A 240 33.61 -31.47 -8.76
C TRP A 240 32.88 -32.65 -9.42
N LYS A 241 33.61 -33.57 -10.07
CA LYS A 241 33.00 -34.77 -10.66
C LYS A 241 32.34 -35.65 -9.61
N SER A 242 32.97 -35.83 -8.45
CA SER A 242 32.40 -36.59 -7.33
C SER A 242 31.09 -35.95 -6.83
N ILE A 243 31.12 -34.63 -6.56
CA ILE A 243 29.95 -33.86 -6.12
C ILE A 243 28.82 -33.90 -7.17
N GLN A 244 29.16 -33.81 -8.46
CA GLN A 244 28.19 -33.90 -9.55
C GLN A 244 27.56 -35.31 -9.63
N SER A 245 28.34 -36.38 -9.41
CA SER A 245 27.80 -37.74 -9.36
C SER A 245 26.80 -37.89 -8.22
N GLU A 246 27.18 -37.48 -7.00
CA GLU A 246 26.28 -37.51 -5.84
C GLU A 246 24.98 -36.72 -6.12
N ALA A 247 25.09 -35.54 -6.73
CA ALA A 247 23.93 -34.71 -7.05
C ALA A 247 22.98 -35.38 -8.06
N ARG A 248 23.50 -36.09 -9.07
CA ARG A 248 22.69 -36.85 -10.03
C ARG A 248 22.01 -38.06 -9.40
N ASP A 249 22.70 -38.77 -8.51
CA ASP A 249 22.13 -39.92 -7.81
C ASP A 249 20.96 -39.47 -6.92
N ARG A 250 21.13 -38.35 -6.20
CA ARG A 250 20.08 -37.73 -5.37
C ARG A 250 18.92 -37.19 -6.19
N GLU A 251 19.19 -36.51 -7.30
CA GLU A 251 18.16 -36.05 -8.25
C GLU A 251 17.33 -37.22 -8.78
N SER A 252 17.97 -38.30 -9.24
CA SER A 252 17.27 -39.46 -9.80
C SER A 252 16.35 -40.11 -8.75
N ALA A 253 16.86 -40.34 -7.55
CA ALA A 253 16.07 -40.92 -6.46
C ALA A 253 14.93 -40.00 -6.01
N GLY A 254 15.19 -38.69 -5.87
CA GLY A 254 14.22 -37.73 -5.38
C GLY A 254 13.11 -37.42 -6.39
N LEU A 255 13.42 -37.28 -7.68
CA LEU A 255 12.41 -37.10 -8.73
C LEU A 255 11.52 -38.33 -8.86
N ALA A 256 12.07 -39.54 -8.73
CA ALA A 256 11.27 -40.77 -8.75
C ALA A 256 10.29 -40.88 -7.55
N ALA A 257 10.62 -40.25 -6.42
CA ALA A 257 9.80 -40.26 -5.21
C ALA A 257 8.86 -39.04 -5.08
N LEU A 258 8.96 -38.07 -6.00
CA LEU A 258 8.24 -36.80 -5.90
C LEU A 258 6.73 -36.99 -6.10
N LYS A 259 5.92 -36.44 -5.20
CA LYS A 259 4.46 -36.59 -5.20
C LYS A 259 3.77 -35.34 -5.77
N PRO A 260 2.59 -35.48 -6.41
CA PRO A 260 1.82 -34.37 -6.97
C PRO A 260 1.03 -33.60 -5.90
N VAL A 261 1.74 -33.03 -4.92
CA VAL A 261 1.17 -32.30 -3.76
C VAL A 261 1.42 -30.79 -3.82
N ILE A 262 1.86 -30.30 -4.98
CA ILE A 262 2.21 -28.89 -5.20
C ILE A 262 1.16 -28.26 -6.11
N HIS A 263 0.56 -27.16 -5.68
CA HIS A 263 -0.57 -26.51 -6.34
C HIS A 263 -0.27 -25.04 -6.61
N GLY A 264 -0.55 -24.60 -7.83
CA GLY A 264 -0.36 -23.23 -8.26
C GLY A 264 -1.56 -22.69 -9.00
N SER A 265 -1.93 -21.45 -8.72
CA SER A 265 -2.91 -20.72 -9.53
C SER A 265 -2.50 -19.30 -9.83
N ASP A 266 -2.99 -18.77 -10.94
CA ASP A 266 -2.86 -17.37 -11.32
C ASP A 266 -4.02 -16.98 -12.26
N ILE A 267 -4.35 -15.69 -12.27
CA ILE A 267 -5.38 -15.14 -13.15
C ILE A 267 -4.86 -14.98 -14.59
N ASP A 268 -3.55 -14.77 -14.76
CA ASP A 268 -2.92 -14.54 -16.05
C ASP A 268 -2.63 -15.88 -16.76
N PRO A 269 -3.32 -16.18 -17.89
CA PRO A 269 -3.06 -17.39 -18.65
C PRO A 269 -1.64 -17.47 -19.21
N THR A 270 -0.99 -16.33 -19.49
CA THR A 270 0.38 -16.27 -20.02
C THR A 270 1.37 -16.72 -18.94
N ALA A 271 1.18 -16.25 -17.71
CA ALA A 271 2.00 -16.64 -16.58
C ALA A 271 1.86 -18.14 -16.27
N ILE A 272 0.64 -18.70 -16.30
CA ILE A 272 0.40 -20.14 -16.14
C ILE A 272 1.09 -20.96 -17.23
N GLN A 273 1.04 -20.50 -18.49
CA GLN A 273 1.71 -21.21 -19.58
C GLN A 273 3.23 -21.21 -19.38
N ALA A 274 3.82 -20.06 -19.03
CA ALA A 274 5.24 -19.96 -18.70
C ALA A 274 5.63 -20.83 -17.50
N ALA A 275 4.75 -20.94 -16.48
CA ALA A 275 4.99 -21.78 -15.32
C ALA A 275 5.05 -23.27 -15.68
N ARG A 276 4.19 -23.73 -16.59
CA ARG A 276 4.21 -25.11 -17.10
C ARG A 276 5.49 -25.40 -17.87
N GLU A 277 5.86 -24.52 -18.82
CA GLU A 277 7.07 -24.66 -19.61
C GLU A 277 8.33 -24.69 -18.72
N ASN A 278 8.42 -23.77 -17.75
CA ASN A 278 9.53 -23.75 -16.80
C ASN A 278 9.58 -25.04 -15.94
N ALA A 279 8.42 -25.56 -15.51
CA ALA A 279 8.36 -26.79 -14.73
C ALA A 279 8.72 -28.04 -15.56
N GLU A 280 8.42 -28.04 -16.86
CA GLU A 280 8.86 -29.07 -17.81
C GLU A 280 10.37 -29.05 -17.97
N VAL A 281 10.97 -27.87 -18.21
CA VAL A 281 12.43 -27.74 -18.29
C VAL A 281 13.09 -28.17 -16.98
N ALA A 282 12.51 -27.82 -15.83
CA ALA A 282 13.01 -28.21 -14.51
C ALA A 282 12.77 -29.70 -14.17
N GLY A 283 12.06 -30.47 -15.00
CA GLY A 283 11.79 -31.89 -14.78
C GLY A 283 10.76 -32.20 -13.68
N VAL A 284 10.02 -31.19 -13.19
CA VAL A 284 9.11 -31.29 -12.04
C VAL A 284 7.63 -31.07 -12.38
N ALA A 285 7.28 -30.90 -13.66
CA ALA A 285 5.91 -30.64 -14.11
C ALA A 285 4.88 -31.66 -13.59
N HIS A 286 5.25 -32.94 -13.52
CA HIS A 286 4.37 -34.01 -13.04
C HIS A 286 3.94 -33.86 -11.57
N ALA A 287 4.69 -33.09 -10.77
CA ALA A 287 4.42 -32.87 -9.36
C ALA A 287 3.61 -31.59 -9.07
N ILE A 288 3.45 -30.71 -10.07
CA ILE A 288 2.83 -29.39 -9.88
C ILE A 288 1.53 -29.30 -10.68
N ARG A 289 0.43 -29.02 -9.99
CA ARG A 289 -0.86 -28.74 -10.61
C ARG A 289 -1.04 -27.23 -10.79
N PHE A 290 -0.96 -26.77 -12.05
CA PHE A 290 -1.22 -25.37 -12.41
C PHE A 290 -2.65 -25.15 -12.93
N THR A 291 -3.38 -24.24 -12.28
CA THR A 291 -4.77 -23.90 -12.60
C THR A 291 -4.90 -22.41 -12.90
N ARG A 292 -5.69 -22.03 -13.91
CA ARG A 292 -6.07 -20.62 -14.08
C ARG A 292 -7.27 -20.32 -13.18
N ALA A 293 -7.09 -19.50 -12.16
CA ALA A 293 -8.13 -19.16 -11.20
C ALA A 293 -7.85 -17.82 -10.51
N ASP A 294 -8.91 -17.14 -10.08
CA ASP A 294 -8.81 -16.01 -9.16
C ASP A 294 -8.55 -16.51 -7.74
N VAL A 295 -7.79 -15.76 -6.95
CA VAL A 295 -7.53 -16.07 -5.53
C VAL A 295 -8.82 -16.14 -4.71
N ALA A 296 -9.87 -15.39 -5.09
CA ALA A 296 -11.17 -15.46 -4.43
C ALA A 296 -11.83 -16.84 -4.54
N ASP A 297 -11.53 -17.59 -5.60
CA ASP A 297 -12.06 -18.91 -5.91
C ASP A 297 -11.09 -20.05 -5.52
N LEU A 298 -10.13 -19.76 -4.64
CA LEU A 298 -9.11 -20.71 -4.20
C LEU A 298 -9.74 -22.00 -3.64
N ALA A 299 -9.45 -23.12 -4.30
CA ALA A 299 -9.85 -24.44 -3.86
C ALA A 299 -8.92 -24.95 -2.74
N ALA A 300 -9.50 -25.66 -1.77
CA ALA A 300 -8.74 -26.33 -0.72
C ALA A 300 -7.97 -27.52 -1.32
N PRO A 301 -6.64 -27.61 -1.11
CA PRO A 301 -5.87 -28.82 -1.44
C PRO A 301 -6.32 -30.03 -0.60
N GLU A 302 -6.03 -31.23 -1.08
CA GLU A 302 -6.37 -32.48 -0.38
C GLU A 302 -5.55 -32.70 0.91
N GLN A 303 -4.39 -32.06 1.03
CA GLN A 303 -3.49 -32.25 2.16
C GLN A 303 -3.99 -31.53 3.43
N GLU A 304 -3.97 -32.22 4.57
CA GLU A 304 -4.41 -31.64 5.86
C GLU A 304 -3.44 -30.57 6.38
N ILE A 305 -2.15 -30.73 6.10
CA ILE A 305 -1.07 -29.81 6.45
C ILE A 305 -0.34 -29.35 5.20
N GLY A 306 0.30 -28.18 5.28
CA GLY A 306 1.09 -27.68 4.17
C GLY A 306 1.63 -26.28 4.38
N ALA A 307 2.32 -25.80 3.35
CA ALA A 307 2.89 -24.48 3.27
C ALA A 307 2.17 -23.68 2.17
N VAL A 308 1.76 -22.46 2.49
CA VAL A 308 1.45 -21.43 1.52
C VAL A 308 2.66 -20.55 1.36
N VAL A 309 3.14 -20.38 0.12
CA VAL A 309 4.21 -19.44 -0.18
C VAL A 309 3.76 -18.60 -1.36
N CYS A 310 3.75 -17.28 -1.18
CA CYS A 310 3.20 -16.39 -2.21
C CYS A 310 3.98 -15.08 -2.26
N ASN A 311 4.14 -14.56 -3.46
CA ASN A 311 4.67 -13.24 -3.76
C ASN A 311 3.60 -12.43 -4.52
N PRO A 312 2.58 -11.90 -3.81
CA PRO A 312 1.51 -11.12 -4.44
C PRO A 312 2.08 -9.90 -5.20
N PRO A 313 1.35 -9.37 -6.20
CA PRO A 313 1.79 -8.15 -6.88
C PRO A 313 1.85 -6.95 -5.92
N TYR A 314 2.83 -6.08 -6.14
CA TYR A 314 3.00 -4.85 -5.37
C TYR A 314 3.62 -3.68 -6.16
N ASP A 315 3.90 -3.84 -7.46
CA ASP A 315 4.60 -2.83 -8.27
C ASP A 315 3.60 -1.93 -9.03
N GLU A 316 4.00 -0.71 -9.41
CA GLU A 316 3.10 0.34 -9.95
C GLU A 316 2.31 -0.06 -11.22
N ARG A 317 2.70 -1.14 -11.91
CA ARG A 317 2.03 -1.65 -13.13
C ARG A 317 0.90 -2.65 -12.84
N LEU A 318 0.89 -3.31 -11.69
CA LEU A 318 -0.19 -4.18 -11.19
C LEU A 318 -0.58 -3.62 -9.83
N ALA A 319 -1.54 -2.69 -9.82
CA ALA A 319 -1.84 -1.84 -8.68
C ALA A 319 -1.82 -2.60 -7.35
N ALA A 320 -0.91 -2.20 -6.46
CA ALA A 320 -0.83 -2.67 -5.08
C ALA A 320 -2.11 -2.28 -4.35
N ASP A 321 -3.12 -3.15 -4.41
CA ASP A 321 -4.45 -2.91 -3.86
C ASP A 321 -4.60 -3.66 -2.53
N PRO A 322 -4.79 -2.95 -1.40
CA PRO A 322 -5.18 -3.56 -0.14
C PRO A 322 -6.39 -4.51 -0.25
N ALA A 323 -7.30 -4.30 -1.21
CA ALA A 323 -8.42 -5.22 -1.45
C ALA A 323 -7.97 -6.60 -1.93
N LEU A 324 -6.96 -6.68 -2.81
CA LEU A 324 -6.38 -7.95 -3.24
C LEU A 324 -5.72 -8.69 -2.07
N TYR A 325 -4.97 -7.97 -1.23
CA TYR A 325 -4.34 -8.57 -0.05
C TYR A 325 -5.40 -9.06 0.96
N ARG A 326 -6.50 -8.33 1.16
CA ARG A 326 -7.66 -8.80 1.94
C ARG A 326 -8.29 -10.06 1.34
N ALA A 327 -8.49 -10.09 0.03
CA ALA A 327 -9.05 -11.24 -0.68
C ALA A 327 -8.15 -12.48 -0.51
N LEU A 328 -6.83 -12.32 -0.67
CA LEU A 328 -5.84 -13.37 -0.39
C LEU A 328 -5.97 -13.90 1.04
N GLY A 329 -5.95 -13.02 2.04
CA GLY A 329 -6.04 -13.43 3.44
C GLY A 329 -7.34 -14.16 3.78
N ASN A 330 -8.47 -13.72 3.21
CA ASN A 330 -9.76 -14.39 3.38
C ASN A 330 -9.78 -15.77 2.70
N ALA A 331 -9.27 -15.86 1.47
CA ALA A 331 -9.20 -17.10 0.72
C ALA A 331 -8.34 -18.15 1.43
N LEU A 332 -7.16 -17.75 1.94
CA LEU A 332 -6.27 -18.64 2.68
C LEU A 332 -6.89 -19.15 3.98
N GLN A 333 -7.56 -18.27 4.75
CA GLN A 333 -8.25 -18.68 5.98
C GLN A 333 -9.40 -19.65 5.71
N LYS A 334 -10.08 -19.51 4.57
CA LYS A 334 -11.16 -20.41 4.17
C LYS A 334 -10.63 -21.76 3.67
N ALA A 335 -9.63 -21.74 2.79
CA ALA A 335 -9.17 -22.93 2.08
C ALA A 335 -8.20 -23.78 2.90
N VAL A 336 -7.28 -23.15 3.64
CA VAL A 336 -6.16 -23.82 4.32
C VAL A 336 -5.90 -23.24 5.73
N PRO A 337 -6.92 -23.20 6.61
CA PRO A 337 -6.82 -22.53 7.92
C PRO A 337 -5.68 -23.06 8.81
N GLN A 338 -5.38 -24.35 8.76
CA GLN A 338 -4.37 -24.96 9.64
C GLN A 338 -2.96 -24.97 9.04
N TRP A 339 -2.79 -24.49 7.81
CA TRP A 339 -1.49 -24.47 7.15
C TRP A 339 -0.64 -23.32 7.66
N ARG A 340 0.65 -23.35 7.29
CA ARG A 340 1.62 -22.30 7.54
C ARG A 340 1.75 -21.43 6.29
N ALA A 341 1.75 -20.11 6.43
CA ALA A 341 1.99 -19.18 5.32
C ALA A 341 3.31 -18.43 5.44
N SER A 342 3.94 -18.16 4.30
CA SER A 342 5.08 -17.26 4.13
C SER A 342 4.80 -16.33 2.94
N LEU A 343 4.35 -15.10 3.22
CA LEU A 343 3.87 -14.15 2.21
C LEU A 343 4.81 -12.95 2.10
N LEU A 344 5.37 -12.72 0.90
CA LEU A 344 6.24 -11.58 0.62
C LEU A 344 5.40 -10.40 0.14
N CYS A 345 5.16 -9.43 1.02
CA CYS A 345 4.35 -8.26 0.75
C CYS A 345 5.24 -7.07 0.36
N GLY A 346 4.75 -6.20 -0.53
CA GLY A 346 5.52 -5.04 -0.98
C GLY A 346 5.88 -4.06 0.14
N ASN A 347 5.06 -3.97 1.18
CA ASN A 347 5.33 -3.14 2.36
C ASN A 347 4.48 -3.60 3.57
N ASP A 348 4.63 -2.89 4.68
CA ASP A 348 3.94 -3.15 5.95
C ASP A 348 2.42 -2.97 5.89
N GLU A 349 1.94 -2.01 5.10
CA GLU A 349 0.51 -1.72 4.94
C GLU A 349 -0.20 -2.84 4.19
N LEU A 350 0.40 -3.35 3.11
CA LEU A 350 -0.10 -4.48 2.34
C LEU A 350 -0.05 -5.76 3.17
N ALA A 351 1.01 -5.97 3.97
CA ALA A 351 1.07 -7.07 4.91
C ALA A 351 -0.08 -7.01 5.94
N PHE A 352 -0.38 -5.82 6.47
CA PHE A 352 -1.51 -5.61 7.38
C PHE A 352 -2.86 -5.85 6.69
N ALA A 353 -3.01 -5.45 5.43
CA ALA A 353 -4.23 -5.63 4.65
C ALA A 353 -4.62 -7.11 4.48
N THR A 354 -3.68 -8.06 4.59
CA THR A 354 -4.01 -9.49 4.59
C THR A 354 -4.97 -9.90 5.70
N GLY A 355 -5.05 -9.15 6.81
CA GLY A 355 -5.86 -9.53 7.97
C GLY A 355 -5.35 -10.78 8.72
N LEU A 356 -4.21 -11.35 8.31
CA LEU A 356 -3.59 -12.50 8.94
C LEU A 356 -2.75 -12.09 10.16
N ARG A 357 -2.65 -12.99 11.15
CA ARG A 357 -1.80 -12.77 12.32
C ARG A 357 -0.40 -13.34 12.08
N ALA A 358 0.53 -12.47 11.70
CA ALA A 358 1.94 -12.84 11.56
C ALA A 358 2.54 -13.24 12.93
N GLY A 359 3.02 -14.49 13.03
CA GLY A 359 3.80 -14.96 14.18
C GLY A 359 5.25 -14.48 14.12
N LYS A 360 5.78 -14.29 12.91
CA LYS A 360 7.08 -13.65 12.65
C LYS A 360 7.00 -12.73 11.44
N LYS A 361 7.84 -11.70 11.44
CA LYS A 361 7.99 -10.75 10.35
C LYS A 361 9.47 -10.52 10.06
N TYR A 362 9.83 -10.44 8.80
CA TYR A 362 11.19 -10.21 8.33
C TYR A 362 11.21 -9.13 7.27
N GLN A 363 12.25 -8.31 7.26
CA GLN A 363 12.55 -7.39 6.17
C GLN A 363 13.38 -8.14 5.12
N MET A 364 12.93 -8.11 3.87
CA MET A 364 13.56 -8.76 2.73
C MET A 364 13.78 -7.77 1.59
N PHE A 365 14.64 -8.11 0.62
CA PHE A 365 14.89 -7.26 -0.54
C PHE A 365 14.66 -8.03 -1.83
N ASN A 366 13.67 -7.60 -2.64
CA ASN A 366 13.51 -8.08 -4.01
C ASN A 366 14.15 -7.07 -4.97
N GLY A 367 15.41 -7.33 -5.34
CA GLY A 367 16.21 -6.34 -6.07
C GLY A 367 16.55 -5.14 -5.18
N ALA A 368 16.12 -3.95 -5.60
CA ALA A 368 16.26 -2.72 -4.80
C ALA A 368 15.06 -2.46 -3.88
N LEU A 369 13.96 -3.20 -4.05
CA LEU A 369 12.72 -2.99 -3.31
C LEU A 369 12.82 -3.65 -1.94
N GLU A 370 12.53 -2.87 -0.91
CA GLU A 370 12.37 -3.36 0.46
C GLU A 370 10.96 -3.91 0.63
N CYS A 371 10.85 -5.16 1.08
CA CYS A 371 9.60 -5.90 1.20
C CYS A 371 9.44 -6.46 2.62
N ALA A 372 8.19 -6.62 3.05
CA ALA A 372 7.82 -7.23 4.31
C ALA A 372 7.43 -8.70 4.09
N LEU A 373 8.19 -9.63 4.65
CA LEU A 373 7.83 -11.05 4.69
C LEU A 373 7.09 -11.34 6.00
N ILE A 374 5.83 -11.77 5.91
CA ILE A 374 5.07 -12.25 7.07
C ILE A 374 5.00 -13.77 7.07
N VAL A 375 5.14 -14.36 8.26
CA VAL A 375 4.99 -15.79 8.48
C VAL A 375 3.85 -16.02 9.47
N CYS A 376 2.83 -16.76 9.03
CA CYS A 376 1.64 -17.09 9.82
C CYS A 376 1.59 -18.60 10.07
N ASP A 377 1.35 -19.02 11.31
CA ASP A 377 1.32 -20.43 11.68
C ASP A 377 0.50 -20.62 12.98
N PRO A 378 -0.74 -21.14 12.91
CA PRO A 378 -1.49 -21.43 11.68
C PRO A 378 -1.94 -20.15 10.94
N ILE A 379 -2.44 -20.29 9.70
CA ILE A 379 -3.05 -19.20 8.91
C ILE A 379 -4.32 -18.68 9.58
N ALA A 380 -5.13 -19.58 10.14
CA ALA A 380 -6.36 -19.23 10.82
C ALA A 380 -6.06 -18.25 11.94
N VAL A 381 -6.66 -17.06 11.82
CA VAL A 381 -6.86 -16.23 12.98
C VAL A 381 -7.99 -16.90 13.76
N PRO A 382 -7.82 -17.24 15.06
CA PRO A 382 -8.89 -17.82 15.86
C PRO A 382 -10.15 -16.98 15.66
N GLY A 383 -11.18 -17.60 15.09
CA GLY A 383 -12.48 -16.98 14.93
C GLY A 383 -12.93 -16.53 16.31
N ARG A 384 -12.91 -15.22 16.52
CA ARG A 384 -13.39 -14.67 17.78
C ARG A 384 -14.89 -14.76 17.72
N ASP A 385 -15.46 -15.47 18.67
CA ASP A 385 -16.89 -15.51 18.88
C ASP A 385 -17.42 -14.06 18.92
N PRO A 386 -18.21 -13.61 17.93
CA PRO A 386 -18.74 -12.25 17.92
C PRO A 386 -19.64 -11.97 19.14
N ALA A 387 -19.98 -13.00 19.91
CA ALA A 387 -20.80 -12.92 21.12
C ALA A 387 -20.05 -12.51 22.40
N GLN A 388 -18.70 -12.48 22.43
CA GLN A 388 -17.98 -11.97 23.60
C GLN A 388 -17.59 -10.50 23.41
N PRO A 389 -18.31 -9.54 24.04
CA PRO A 389 -17.89 -8.16 24.04
C PRO A 389 -16.51 -8.07 24.68
N ARG A 390 -15.55 -7.54 23.91
CA ARG A 390 -14.25 -7.15 24.46
C ARG A 390 -14.50 -6.10 25.52
N GLU A 391 -13.93 -6.27 26.70
CA GLU A 391 -13.78 -5.13 27.61
C GLU A 391 -12.98 -4.06 26.88
N LEU A 392 -13.54 -2.85 26.79
CA LEU A 392 -12.85 -1.70 26.25
C LEU A 392 -11.59 -1.45 27.08
N SER A 393 -10.51 -1.00 26.42
CA SER A 393 -9.39 -0.42 27.17
C SER A 393 -9.90 0.73 28.04
N GLU A 394 -9.17 1.08 29.10
CA GLU A 394 -9.56 2.20 29.97
C GLU A 394 -9.82 3.49 29.16
N GLY A 395 -8.95 3.78 28.18
CA GLY A 395 -9.12 4.89 27.25
C GLY A 395 -10.37 4.80 26.37
N ALA A 396 -10.61 3.64 25.75
CA ALA A 396 -11.82 3.42 24.97
C ALA A 396 -13.09 3.49 25.85
N GLN A 397 -13.04 3.02 27.09
CA GLN A 397 -14.14 3.11 28.04
C GLN A 397 -14.45 4.57 28.39
N MET A 398 -13.45 5.44 28.53
CA MET A 398 -13.67 6.88 28.72
C MET A 398 -14.42 7.49 27.53
N VAL A 399 -14.01 7.18 26.30
CA VAL A 399 -14.69 7.65 25.07
C VAL A 399 -16.12 7.11 25.01
N ALA A 400 -16.33 5.82 25.30
CA ALA A 400 -17.65 5.20 25.30
C ALA A 400 -18.58 5.84 26.34
N ASN A 401 -18.07 6.10 27.55
CA ASN A 401 -18.82 6.79 28.60
C ASN A 401 -19.20 8.22 28.17
N ARG A 402 -18.28 8.93 27.51
CA ARG A 402 -18.55 10.26 26.98
C ARG A 402 -19.62 10.24 25.89
N LEU A 403 -19.53 9.32 24.94
CA LEU A 403 -20.53 9.11 23.90
C LEU A 403 -21.91 8.80 24.49
N ARG A 404 -22.02 7.84 25.42
CA ARG A 404 -23.28 7.52 26.11
C ARG A 404 -23.88 8.73 26.83
N LYS A 405 -23.04 9.57 27.46
CA LYS A 405 -23.48 10.81 28.12
C LYS A 405 -24.04 11.80 27.10
N ASN A 406 -23.39 11.99 25.96
CA ASN A 406 -23.86 12.86 24.88
C ASN A 406 -25.19 12.33 24.30
N LEU A 407 -25.29 11.03 24.02
CA LEU A 407 -26.53 10.41 23.52
C LEU A 407 -27.70 10.59 24.51
N LYS A 408 -27.45 10.43 25.82
CA LYS A 408 -28.47 10.69 26.85
C LYS A 408 -28.89 12.15 26.87
N LYS A 409 -27.93 13.08 26.76
CA LYS A 409 -28.19 14.52 26.72
C LYS A 409 -29.05 14.91 25.50
N PHE A 410 -28.75 14.36 24.33
CA PHE A 410 -29.42 14.71 23.08
C PHE A 410 -30.73 13.94 22.85
N LYS A 411 -31.04 12.91 23.64
CA LYS A 411 -32.19 12.02 23.45
C LYS A 411 -33.53 12.75 23.27
N SER A 412 -33.86 13.68 24.16
CA SER A 412 -35.15 14.40 24.11
C SER A 412 -35.23 15.35 22.93
N TRP A 413 -34.13 16.05 22.63
CA TRP A 413 -34.03 16.94 21.47
C TRP A 413 -34.19 16.19 20.16
N ARG A 414 -33.44 15.09 19.98
CA ARG A 414 -33.53 14.26 18.76
C ARG A 414 -34.93 13.71 18.55
N ALA A 415 -35.57 13.19 19.60
CA ALA A 415 -36.92 12.67 19.51
C ALA A 415 -37.96 13.74 19.18
N ARG A 416 -37.83 14.94 19.75
CA ARG A 416 -38.76 16.06 19.51
C ARG A 416 -38.64 16.64 18.10
N GLU A 417 -37.43 16.70 17.57
CA GLU A 417 -37.14 17.36 16.28
C GLU A 417 -36.88 16.37 15.14
N ASP A 418 -37.08 15.08 15.39
CA ASP A 418 -36.85 13.94 14.50
C ASP A 418 -35.45 13.93 13.86
N ILE A 419 -34.43 14.00 14.70
CA ILE A 419 -33.04 14.11 14.28
C ILE A 419 -32.38 12.72 14.24
N THR A 420 -32.17 12.25 13.02
CA THR A 420 -31.54 10.96 12.67
C THR A 420 -30.08 11.12 12.26
N CYS A 421 -29.67 12.31 11.80
CA CYS A 421 -28.29 12.65 11.48
C CYS A 421 -27.75 13.73 12.43
N PHE A 422 -26.71 13.46 13.22
CA PHE A 422 -26.23 14.39 14.25
C PHE A 422 -24.77 14.16 14.67
N ARG A 423 -24.15 15.18 15.26
CA ARG A 423 -22.82 15.09 15.88
C ARG A 423 -22.90 14.44 17.26
N ALA A 424 -22.35 13.25 17.43
CA ALA A 424 -22.35 12.53 18.71
C ALA A 424 -21.16 12.89 19.61
N TYR A 425 -20.05 13.29 19.02
CA TYR A 425 -18.80 13.65 19.71
C TYR A 425 -18.06 14.70 18.89
N ASP A 426 -17.56 15.77 19.52
CA ASP A 426 -16.80 16.84 18.87
C ASP A 426 -15.63 17.29 19.76
N ALA A 427 -14.53 16.52 19.68
CA ALA A 427 -13.31 16.67 20.49
C ALA A 427 -13.62 16.86 21.99
N ASP A 428 -14.55 16.05 22.51
CA ASP A 428 -15.04 16.25 23.87
C ASP A 428 -13.98 16.04 24.95
N LEU A 429 -13.02 15.16 24.66
CA LEU A 429 -11.86 14.81 25.48
C LEU A 429 -10.56 15.30 24.82
N PRO A 430 -9.65 15.98 25.55
CA PRO A 430 -8.41 16.53 24.99
C PRO A 430 -7.51 15.50 24.31
N GLU A 431 -7.46 14.27 24.82
CA GLU A 431 -6.59 13.21 24.27
C GLU A 431 -7.12 12.65 22.95
N TYR A 432 -8.43 12.80 22.70
CA TYR A 432 -9.16 12.22 21.57
C TYR A 432 -9.74 13.31 20.69
N ALA A 433 -8.86 13.95 19.91
CA ALA A 433 -9.21 15.03 19.01
C ALA A 433 -9.82 14.49 17.70
N ALA A 434 -11.10 14.14 17.75
CA ALA A 434 -11.87 13.75 16.57
C ALA A 434 -13.31 14.23 16.68
N ALA A 435 -14.06 14.10 15.61
CA ALA A 435 -15.49 14.34 15.60
C ALA A 435 -16.19 13.10 15.02
N ILE A 436 -17.33 12.72 15.61
CA ILE A 436 -18.10 11.53 15.22
C ILE A 436 -19.51 11.99 14.87
N ASP A 437 -19.84 11.89 13.59
CA ASP A 437 -21.19 12.09 13.07
C ASP A 437 -21.92 10.75 12.93
N VAL A 438 -23.21 10.77 13.18
CA VAL A 438 -24.12 9.64 13.05
C VAL A 438 -25.05 9.92 11.89
N TYR A 439 -25.24 8.92 11.03
CA TYR A 439 -26.18 8.94 9.92
C TYR A 439 -27.05 7.68 10.01
N GLU A 440 -28.33 7.84 10.36
CA GLU A 440 -29.29 6.74 10.33
C GLU A 440 -29.98 6.71 8.95
N GLU A 441 -29.91 5.55 8.28
CA GLU A 441 -30.52 5.31 6.98
C GLU A 441 -32.05 5.41 7.06
N ASP A 442 -32.64 6.15 6.13
CA ASP A 442 -34.09 6.25 5.98
C ASP A 442 -34.64 5.05 5.20
N GLY A 443 -35.73 4.46 5.71
CA GLY A 443 -36.33 3.25 5.13
C GLY A 443 -35.52 1.96 5.39
N GLY A 444 -36.03 0.84 4.86
CA GLY A 444 -35.36 -0.46 4.92
C GLY A 444 -35.02 -0.96 6.33
N LYS A 445 -33.79 -1.47 6.50
CA LYS A 445 -33.26 -2.02 7.76
C LYS A 445 -32.84 -0.95 8.78
N ARG A 446 -32.92 0.35 8.42
CA ARG A 446 -32.46 1.50 9.22
C ARG A 446 -31.08 1.28 9.81
N ARG A 447 -30.10 1.05 8.92
CA ARG A 447 -28.69 0.89 9.33
C ARG A 447 -28.17 2.21 9.91
N THR A 448 -27.28 2.11 10.89
CA THR A 448 -26.60 3.27 11.47
C THR A 448 -25.19 3.32 10.94
N PHE A 449 -24.81 4.44 10.34
CA PHE A 449 -23.45 4.69 9.89
C PHE A 449 -22.77 5.74 10.74
N LEU A 450 -21.47 5.58 10.93
CA LEU A 450 -20.63 6.54 11.64
C LEU A 450 -19.64 7.18 10.67
N HIS A 451 -19.48 8.48 10.80
CA HIS A 451 -18.43 9.23 10.12
C HIS A 451 -17.48 9.84 11.14
N VAL A 452 -16.25 9.32 11.18
CA VAL A 452 -15.21 9.71 12.13
C VAL A 452 -14.19 10.58 11.42
N GLN A 453 -14.14 11.86 11.80
CA GLN A 453 -13.15 12.82 11.30
C GLN A 453 -12.09 13.06 12.37
N GLU A 454 -10.87 12.57 12.14
CA GLU A 454 -9.74 12.82 13.04
C GLU A 454 -9.12 14.20 12.75
N TYR A 455 -8.87 14.96 13.82
CA TYR A 455 -8.11 16.21 13.74
C TYR A 455 -6.62 15.92 13.81
N ALA A 456 -5.80 16.73 13.14
CA ALA A 456 -4.35 16.53 13.12
C ALA A 456 -3.77 16.61 14.54
N ALA A 457 -3.13 15.54 14.98
CA ALA A 457 -2.40 15.52 16.23
C ALA A 457 -1.19 16.49 16.16
N PRO A 458 -0.81 17.13 17.28
CA PRO A 458 0.45 17.87 17.34
C PRO A 458 1.63 16.97 16.95
N ALA A 459 2.60 17.52 16.22
CA ALA A 459 3.78 16.77 15.76
C ALA A 459 4.63 16.16 16.88
N ALA A 460 4.42 16.60 18.13
CA ALA A 460 5.10 16.09 19.32
C ALA A 460 4.56 14.74 19.83
N ILE A 461 3.40 14.27 19.34
CA ILE A 461 2.81 13.00 19.78
C ILE A 461 3.38 11.85 18.92
N PRO A 462 3.96 10.79 19.53
CA PRO A 462 4.44 9.62 18.79
C PRO A 462 3.34 8.99 17.93
N GLU A 463 3.67 8.58 16.71
CA GLU A 463 2.71 8.01 15.75
C GLU A 463 1.99 6.75 16.28
N ASN A 464 2.68 5.96 17.11
CA ASN A 464 2.09 4.79 17.77
C ASN A 464 0.99 5.17 18.78
N ASP A 465 1.13 6.30 19.47
CA ASP A 465 0.10 6.79 20.38
C ASP A 465 -1.11 7.35 19.63
N VAL A 466 -0.89 8.01 18.49
CA VAL A 466 -1.97 8.45 17.58
C VAL A 466 -2.75 7.23 17.09
N ARG A 467 -2.06 6.21 16.57
CA ARG A 467 -2.69 4.94 16.15
C ARG A 467 -3.45 4.25 17.28
N ARG A 468 -2.89 4.20 18.50
CA ARG A 468 -3.58 3.62 19.67
C ARG A 468 -4.88 4.37 19.96
N ARG A 469 -4.82 5.69 20.14
CA ARG A 469 -5.98 6.52 20.49
C ARG A 469 -7.08 6.47 19.42
N ARG A 470 -6.69 6.44 18.16
CA ARG A 470 -7.59 6.21 17.03
C ARG A 470 -8.35 4.89 17.14
N ASN A 471 -7.63 3.80 17.40
CA ASN A 471 -8.24 2.48 17.54
C ASN A 471 -9.18 2.40 18.76
N GLU A 472 -8.82 3.05 19.87
CA GLU A 472 -9.67 3.16 21.06
C GLU A 472 -10.97 3.93 20.76
N LEU A 473 -10.88 5.04 20.04
CA LEU A 473 -12.04 5.83 19.64
C LEU A 473 -12.99 5.04 18.73
N LEU A 474 -12.44 4.33 17.73
CA LEU A 474 -13.23 3.49 16.83
C LEU A 474 -13.89 2.32 17.56
N ALA A 475 -13.18 1.67 18.49
CA ALA A 475 -13.72 0.59 19.30
C ALA A 475 -14.88 1.09 20.18
N ALA A 476 -14.68 2.21 20.87
CA ALA A 476 -15.70 2.83 21.71
C ALA A 476 -16.95 3.23 20.92
N ALA A 477 -16.76 3.85 19.74
CA ALA A 477 -17.87 4.25 18.89
C ALA A 477 -18.68 3.04 18.41
N ARG A 478 -18.00 2.00 17.91
CA ARG A 478 -18.66 0.77 17.47
C ARG A 478 -19.44 0.07 18.57
N GLU A 479 -18.89 0.02 19.78
CA GLU A 479 -19.60 -0.54 20.94
C GLU A 479 -20.85 0.27 21.28
N VAL A 480 -20.72 1.59 21.39
CA VAL A 480 -21.84 2.44 21.83
C VAL A 480 -22.99 2.44 20.83
N PHE A 481 -22.68 2.41 19.53
CA PHE A 481 -23.70 2.41 18.47
C PHE A 481 -24.09 1.01 17.99
N GLY A 482 -23.39 -0.04 18.41
CA GLY A 482 -23.65 -1.42 17.98
C GLY A 482 -23.43 -1.65 16.48
N VAL A 483 -22.50 -0.91 15.86
CA VAL A 483 -22.26 -0.95 14.42
C VAL A 483 -21.03 -1.80 14.06
N PRO A 484 -21.09 -2.56 12.97
CA PRO A 484 -19.95 -3.32 12.48
C PRO A 484 -18.91 -2.39 11.80
N PRO A 485 -17.65 -2.84 11.63
CA PRO A 485 -16.57 -2.00 11.08
C PRO A 485 -16.92 -1.38 9.72
N GLU A 486 -17.62 -2.12 8.86
CA GLU A 486 -18.00 -1.69 7.51
C GLU A 486 -18.94 -0.47 7.48
N GLN A 487 -19.66 -0.21 8.58
CA GLN A 487 -20.56 0.96 8.73
C GLN A 487 -19.85 2.17 9.35
N VAL A 488 -18.54 2.11 9.56
CA VAL A 488 -17.74 3.22 10.10
C VAL A 488 -16.79 3.73 9.02
N SER A 489 -17.04 4.95 8.54
CA SER A 489 -16.10 5.69 7.71
C SER A 489 -15.13 6.48 8.59
N MET A 490 -13.87 6.56 8.18
CA MET A 490 -12.86 7.35 8.88
C MET A 490 -12.08 8.22 7.91
N LYS A 491 -11.96 9.51 8.22
CA LYS A 491 -11.15 10.47 7.46
C LYS A 491 -10.07 11.08 8.34
N SER A 492 -8.82 11.01 7.89
CA SER A 492 -7.65 11.63 8.51
C SER A 492 -7.18 12.82 7.66
N ARG A 493 -6.77 13.90 8.33
CA ARG A 493 -6.12 15.06 7.68
C ARG A 493 -4.61 14.84 7.64
N GLU A 494 -4.11 14.11 6.64
CA GLU A 494 -2.68 13.99 6.37
C GLU A 494 -2.20 15.07 5.38
N ARG A 495 -1.04 15.66 5.64
CA ARG A 495 -0.34 16.49 4.65
C ARG A 495 0.45 15.55 3.72
N GLY A 496 -0.06 15.30 2.52
CA GLY A 496 0.69 14.58 1.50
C GLY A 496 1.89 15.37 0.99
N LYS A 497 3.00 14.69 0.69
CA LYS A 497 4.06 15.26 -0.18
C LYS A 497 3.47 15.42 -1.58
N GLY A 498 3.28 16.66 -2.03
CA GLY A 498 2.67 16.97 -3.33
C GLY A 498 1.45 17.90 -3.30
N GLY A 499 1.06 18.39 -2.11
CA GLY A 499 0.01 19.43 -2.00
C GLY A 499 -1.42 18.91 -1.80
N SER A 500 -1.67 17.61 -1.85
CA SER A 500 -2.93 17.04 -1.38
C SER A 500 -2.98 17.08 0.16
N LYS A 501 -4.01 17.72 0.71
CA LYS A 501 -4.24 17.88 2.16
C LYS A 501 -5.05 16.73 2.79
N TYR A 502 -5.34 15.68 2.02
CA TYR A 502 -6.20 14.57 2.40
C TYR A 502 -5.64 13.24 1.86
N GLY A 503 -5.84 12.15 2.62
CA GLY A 503 -5.49 10.80 2.20
C GLY A 503 -6.36 10.28 1.04
N ARG A 504 -6.02 9.11 0.50
CA ARG A 504 -6.79 8.46 -0.58
C ARG A 504 -8.15 8.01 -0.03
N PHE A 505 -9.24 8.45 -0.66
CA PHE A 505 -10.61 8.03 -0.29
C PHE A 505 -10.86 6.58 -0.69
N GLU A 506 -11.86 5.96 -0.07
CA GLU A 506 -12.33 4.64 -0.51
C GLU A 506 -13.09 4.81 -1.85
N GLN A 507 -13.33 3.71 -2.57
CA GLN A 507 -14.11 3.69 -3.81
C GLN A 507 -15.22 2.65 -3.69
N ARG A 508 -16.16 2.89 -2.77
CA ARG A 508 -17.26 1.97 -2.49
C ARG A 508 -18.46 2.20 -3.40
N ASP A 509 -18.63 3.42 -3.93
CA ASP A 509 -19.82 3.86 -4.66
C ASP A 509 -21.12 3.61 -3.85
N GLU A 510 -21.02 3.74 -2.52
CA GLU A 510 -22.12 3.48 -1.59
C GLU A 510 -22.76 4.79 -1.14
N PHE A 511 -23.91 5.10 -1.74
CA PHE A 511 -24.80 6.18 -1.30
C PHE A 511 -25.86 5.65 -0.33
N ILE A 512 -26.07 6.39 0.76
CA ILE A 512 -27.07 6.08 1.78
C ILE A 512 -28.11 7.18 1.75
N VAL A 513 -29.40 6.80 1.75
CA VAL A 513 -30.49 7.77 1.87
C VAL A 513 -30.72 8.04 3.35
N VAL A 514 -30.72 9.31 3.74
CA VAL A 514 -30.99 9.79 5.08
C VAL A 514 -32.13 10.81 5.06
N ARG A 515 -32.70 11.09 6.22
CA ARG A 515 -33.76 12.10 6.37
C ARG A 515 -33.26 13.27 7.20
N GLU A 516 -33.53 14.49 6.72
CA GLU A 516 -33.40 15.70 7.53
C GLU A 516 -34.70 16.51 7.40
N ASN A 517 -35.34 16.80 8.53
CA ASN A 517 -36.70 17.36 8.53
C ASN A 517 -37.63 16.47 7.67
N ASN A 518 -38.30 17.06 6.67
CA ASN A 518 -39.18 16.33 5.76
C ASN A 518 -38.51 15.88 4.46
N ALA A 519 -37.22 16.17 4.26
CA ALA A 519 -36.50 15.87 3.02
C ALA A 519 -35.66 14.60 3.13
N LEU A 520 -35.70 13.79 2.07
CA LEU A 520 -34.78 12.69 1.81
C LEU A 520 -33.52 13.20 1.11
N LEU A 521 -32.35 12.69 1.51
CA LEU A 521 -31.06 13.14 1.01
C LEU A 521 -30.13 11.94 0.85
N GLN A 522 -29.37 11.88 -0.23
CA GLN A 522 -28.27 10.95 -0.39
C GLN A 522 -27.00 11.53 0.23
N VAL A 523 -26.32 10.71 1.02
CA VAL A 523 -24.98 10.97 1.57
C VAL A 523 -24.02 9.87 1.12
N ASN A 524 -22.74 10.22 0.96
CA ASN A 524 -21.67 9.25 0.71
C ASN A 524 -20.55 9.49 1.71
N LEU A 525 -20.33 8.50 2.58
CA LEU A 525 -19.44 8.65 3.74
C LEU A 525 -17.97 8.29 3.40
N PHE A 526 -17.74 7.59 2.31
CA PHE A 526 -16.49 6.87 2.04
C PHE A 526 -15.65 7.47 0.90
N ASP A 527 -16.30 8.01 -0.13
CA ASP A 527 -15.65 8.27 -1.42
C ASP A 527 -15.28 9.75 -1.65
N TYR A 528 -15.89 10.66 -0.89
CA TYR A 528 -15.72 12.11 -1.02
C TYR A 528 -15.04 12.72 0.20
N LEU A 529 -14.56 13.97 0.08
CA LEU A 529 -14.00 14.71 1.22
C LEU A 529 -15.05 14.93 2.32
N ASP A 530 -16.20 15.46 1.94
CA ASP A 530 -17.36 15.67 2.82
C ASP A 530 -18.44 14.63 2.51
N THR A 531 -19.45 14.51 3.36
CA THR A 531 -20.45 13.43 3.26
C THR A 531 -21.60 13.73 2.31
N GLY A 532 -21.68 14.92 1.74
CA GLY A 532 -22.86 15.41 1.01
C GLY A 532 -23.86 16.16 1.89
N LEU A 533 -23.68 16.20 3.22
CA LEU A 533 -24.58 16.88 4.15
C LEU A 533 -23.83 17.50 5.34
N PHE A 534 -23.74 18.83 5.36
CA PHE A 534 -23.21 19.60 6.50
C PHE A 534 -24.27 19.71 7.61
N LEU A 535 -24.05 18.99 8.71
CA LEU A 535 -25.02 18.87 9.80
C LEU A 535 -25.20 20.15 10.64
N ASP A 536 -24.21 21.02 10.67
CA ASP A 536 -24.16 22.26 11.45
C ASP A 536 -25.19 23.30 10.98
N HIS A 537 -25.48 23.38 9.67
CA HIS A 537 -26.47 24.33 9.12
C HIS A 537 -27.92 23.85 9.19
N ARG A 538 -28.19 22.70 9.81
CA ARG A 538 -29.55 22.12 9.90
C ARG A 538 -30.61 23.12 10.40
N PRO A 539 -30.40 23.90 11.49
CA PRO A 539 -31.41 24.87 11.93
C PRO A 539 -31.63 26.00 10.93
N LEU A 540 -30.57 26.46 10.25
CA LEU A 540 -30.67 27.48 9.20
C LEU A 540 -31.48 26.95 8.01
N ARG A 541 -31.23 25.72 7.57
CA ARG A 541 -32.02 25.09 6.49
C ARG A 541 -33.51 24.97 6.84
N ARG A 542 -33.85 24.56 8.06
CA ARG A 542 -35.25 24.52 8.53
C ARG A 542 -35.90 25.92 8.47
N MET A 543 -35.21 26.93 9.00
CA MET A 543 -35.72 28.31 8.99
C MET A 543 -35.94 28.85 7.57
N MET A 544 -35.03 28.57 6.64
CA MET A 544 -35.16 28.98 5.24
C MET A 544 -36.31 28.26 4.54
N ALA A 545 -36.46 26.96 4.75
CA ALA A 545 -37.53 26.16 4.16
C ALA A 545 -38.92 26.66 4.57
N GLU A 546 -39.12 26.99 5.85
CA GLU A 546 -40.36 27.59 6.36
C GLU A 546 -40.70 28.91 5.66
N GLN A 547 -39.69 29.75 5.40
CA GLN A 547 -39.88 31.05 4.76
C GLN A 547 -40.05 30.97 3.25
N ALA A 548 -39.58 29.89 2.63
CA ALA A 548 -39.61 29.68 1.18
C ALA A 548 -40.97 29.18 0.66
N ARG A 549 -41.90 28.74 1.53
CA ARG A 549 -43.22 28.25 1.10
C ARG A 549 -43.95 29.27 0.22
N GLY A 550 -44.33 28.85 -0.99
CA GLY A 550 -45.00 29.67 -2.00
C GLY A 550 -44.11 30.74 -2.63
N LYS A 551 -42.79 30.69 -2.45
CA LYS A 551 -41.84 31.72 -2.87
C LYS A 551 -40.72 31.18 -3.75
N ARG A 552 -39.98 32.09 -4.39
CA ARG A 552 -38.82 31.79 -5.23
C ARG A 552 -37.57 31.74 -4.37
N PHE A 553 -36.90 30.59 -4.36
CA PHE A 553 -35.70 30.33 -3.60
C PHE A 553 -34.46 30.31 -4.51
N LEU A 554 -33.39 31.01 -4.14
CA LEU A 554 -32.10 30.94 -4.82
C LEU A 554 -31.06 30.36 -3.88
N ASN A 555 -30.28 29.40 -4.34
CA ASN A 555 -29.20 28.76 -3.61
C ASN A 555 -27.89 28.93 -4.38
N LEU A 556 -26.98 29.73 -3.85
CA LEU A 556 -25.67 30.01 -4.44
C LEU A 556 -24.61 29.16 -3.74
N PHE A 557 -23.66 28.62 -4.51
CA PHE A 557 -22.68 27.65 -4.02
C PHE A 557 -23.39 26.43 -3.44
N CYS A 558 -24.35 25.90 -4.20
CA CYS A 558 -25.38 25.03 -3.64
C CYS A 558 -24.88 23.66 -3.19
N TYR A 559 -23.67 23.24 -3.58
CA TYR A 559 -23.13 21.92 -3.30
C TYR A 559 -24.13 20.83 -3.73
N THR A 560 -24.43 19.85 -2.88
CA THR A 560 -25.43 18.79 -3.11
C THR A 560 -26.88 19.26 -3.02
N GLY A 561 -27.12 20.58 -2.88
CA GLY A 561 -28.45 21.18 -3.00
C GLY A 561 -29.36 21.03 -1.80
N VAL A 562 -28.87 20.59 -0.63
CA VAL A 562 -29.71 20.27 0.53
C VAL A 562 -30.67 21.41 0.89
N ALA A 563 -30.21 22.68 0.89
CA ALA A 563 -31.08 23.81 1.17
C ALA A 563 -32.19 24.00 0.12
N SER A 564 -31.89 23.75 -1.16
CA SER A 564 -32.89 23.78 -2.24
C SER A 564 -33.91 22.67 -2.10
N VAL A 565 -33.47 21.45 -1.76
CA VAL A 565 -34.36 20.31 -1.53
C VAL A 565 -35.30 20.58 -0.35
N GLN A 566 -34.78 21.13 0.75
CA GLN A 566 -35.58 21.53 1.90
C GLN A 566 -36.64 22.59 1.53
N ALA A 567 -36.24 23.61 0.75
CA ALA A 567 -37.16 24.64 0.28
C ALA A 567 -38.25 24.06 -0.65
N ALA A 568 -37.87 23.19 -1.60
CA ALA A 568 -38.80 22.52 -2.52
C ALA A 568 -39.82 21.66 -1.76
N VAL A 569 -39.35 20.78 -0.85
CA VAL A 569 -40.21 19.93 -0.02
C VAL A 569 -41.14 20.74 0.89
N ALA A 570 -40.71 21.92 1.37
CA ALA A 570 -41.56 22.82 2.16
C ALA A 570 -42.63 23.56 1.32
N GLY A 571 -42.57 23.43 -0.02
CA GLY A 571 -43.51 24.00 -0.98
C GLY A 571 -43.06 25.33 -1.58
N ALA A 572 -41.77 25.52 -1.84
CA ALA A 572 -41.30 26.67 -2.62
C ALA A 572 -41.93 26.69 -4.02
N ALA A 573 -42.28 27.89 -4.51
CA ALA A 573 -42.86 28.05 -5.85
C ALA A 573 -41.85 27.73 -6.96
N SER A 574 -40.57 28.02 -6.71
CA SER A 574 -39.46 27.57 -7.54
C SER A 574 -38.16 27.59 -6.74
N THR A 575 -37.18 26.81 -7.18
CA THR A 575 -35.81 26.86 -6.66
C THR A 575 -34.82 27.02 -7.81
N THR A 576 -33.85 27.92 -7.67
CA THR A 576 -32.69 28.01 -8.58
C THR A 576 -31.44 27.65 -7.78
N SER A 577 -30.69 26.64 -8.20
CA SER A 577 -29.48 26.18 -7.52
C SER A 577 -28.27 26.34 -8.43
N VAL A 578 -27.25 27.05 -7.96
CA VAL A 578 -26.08 27.45 -8.76
C VAL A 578 -24.81 26.89 -8.13
N ASP A 579 -24.04 26.14 -8.90
CA ASP A 579 -22.73 25.62 -8.49
C ASP A 579 -21.80 25.46 -9.71
N LEU A 580 -20.49 25.49 -9.50
CA LEU A 580 -19.50 25.25 -10.55
C LEU A 580 -19.38 23.75 -10.91
N SER A 581 -19.66 22.87 -9.94
CA SER A 581 -19.45 21.43 -10.03
C SER A 581 -20.64 20.71 -10.68
N ALA A 582 -20.43 20.14 -11.87
CA ALA A 582 -21.42 19.27 -12.50
C ALA A 582 -21.76 18.05 -11.62
N THR A 583 -20.76 17.50 -10.92
CA THR A 583 -20.94 16.36 -10.01
C THR A 583 -21.89 16.71 -8.85
N TYR A 584 -21.73 17.88 -8.24
CA TYR A 584 -22.61 18.29 -7.14
C TYR A 584 -23.99 18.72 -7.62
N LEU A 585 -24.09 19.29 -8.81
CA LEU A 585 -25.40 19.56 -9.44
C LEU A 585 -26.13 18.28 -9.81
N GLN A 586 -25.44 17.24 -10.28
CA GLN A 586 -26.04 15.93 -10.49
C GLN A 586 -26.55 15.35 -9.15
N TRP A 587 -25.75 15.44 -8.10
CA TRP A 587 -26.18 15.02 -6.76
C TRP A 587 -27.37 15.85 -6.24
N CYS A 588 -27.41 17.15 -6.51
CA CYS A 588 -28.57 18.00 -6.22
C CYS A 588 -29.82 17.54 -7.00
N TYR A 589 -29.67 17.18 -8.28
CA TYR A 589 -30.75 16.61 -9.08
C TYR A 589 -31.28 15.33 -8.45
N ASP A 590 -30.39 14.41 -8.08
CA ASP A 590 -30.77 13.12 -7.48
C ASP A 590 -31.49 13.33 -6.14
N ASN A 591 -31.02 14.28 -5.31
CA ASN A 591 -31.71 14.67 -4.08
C ASN A 591 -33.10 15.26 -4.32
N LEU A 592 -33.30 16.11 -5.34
CA LEU A 592 -34.62 16.62 -5.70
C LEU A 592 -35.54 15.48 -6.17
N ALA A 593 -35.03 14.61 -7.04
CA ALA A 593 -35.76 13.47 -7.60
C ALA A 593 -36.22 12.49 -6.50
N LEU A 594 -35.40 12.24 -5.48
CA LEU A 594 -35.77 11.43 -4.31
C LEU A 594 -37.00 11.94 -3.57
N ASN A 595 -37.28 13.24 -3.68
CA ASN A 595 -38.41 13.90 -3.03
C ASN A 595 -39.57 14.20 -3.99
N GLY A 596 -39.54 13.61 -5.19
CA GLY A 596 -40.52 13.88 -6.24
C GLY A 596 -40.53 15.32 -6.74
N GLN A 597 -39.42 16.05 -6.56
CA GLN A 597 -39.25 17.42 -7.02
C GLN A 597 -38.45 17.43 -8.33
N GLY A 598 -38.86 18.24 -9.31
CA GLY A 598 -38.16 18.34 -10.57
C GLY A 598 -38.85 19.20 -11.61
N GLY A 599 -38.43 19.08 -12.86
CA GLY A 599 -38.96 19.87 -13.98
C GLY A 599 -38.56 21.34 -13.92
N ASN A 600 -39.26 22.16 -14.71
CA ASN A 600 -38.91 23.58 -14.90
C ASN A 600 -39.10 24.47 -13.65
N GLN A 601 -39.65 23.93 -12.57
CA GLN A 601 -39.80 24.63 -11.29
C GLN A 601 -38.51 24.63 -10.46
N HIS A 602 -37.63 23.64 -10.66
CA HIS A 602 -36.41 23.48 -9.87
C HIS A 602 -35.19 23.49 -10.79
N LEU A 603 -34.68 24.70 -11.05
CA LEU A 603 -33.59 24.95 -11.99
C LEU A 603 -32.23 24.66 -11.35
N LEU A 604 -31.39 23.95 -12.10
CA LEU A 604 -29.98 23.70 -11.77
C LEU A 604 -29.11 24.43 -12.78
N VAL A 605 -28.16 25.23 -12.31
CA VAL A 605 -27.31 26.07 -13.15
C VAL A 605 -25.85 25.79 -12.86
N GLN A 606 -25.14 25.27 -13.85
CA GLN A 606 -23.69 25.14 -13.79
C GLN A 606 -23.02 26.46 -14.17
N ALA A 607 -22.64 27.26 -13.18
CA ALA A 607 -21.99 28.54 -13.42
C ALA A 607 -21.16 29.00 -12.22
N ASP A 608 -20.23 29.93 -12.46
CA ASP A 608 -19.67 30.75 -11.40
C ASP A 608 -20.77 31.61 -10.78
N ALA A 609 -20.94 31.55 -9.46
CA ALA A 609 -22.05 32.19 -8.79
C ALA A 609 -22.02 33.73 -8.91
N MET A 610 -20.84 34.34 -8.95
CA MET A 610 -20.67 35.78 -9.12
C MET A 610 -21.06 36.22 -10.52
N ALA A 611 -20.47 35.60 -11.54
CA ALA A 611 -20.79 35.89 -12.94
C ALA A 611 -22.27 35.63 -13.25
N TRP A 612 -22.83 34.55 -12.69
CA TRP A 612 -24.25 34.25 -12.83
C TRP A 612 -25.14 35.32 -12.20
N LEU A 613 -24.84 35.76 -10.97
CA LEU A 613 -25.60 36.82 -10.29
C LEU A 613 -25.59 38.15 -11.07
N GLU A 614 -24.45 38.51 -11.66
CA GLU A 614 -24.30 39.73 -12.46
C GLU A 614 -25.09 39.66 -13.78
N GLY A 615 -25.17 38.47 -14.38
CA GLY A 615 -25.93 38.19 -15.59
C GLY A 615 -27.43 38.02 -15.37
N ASP A 616 -27.83 37.48 -14.22
CA ASP A 616 -29.23 37.21 -13.90
C ASP A 616 -30.05 38.51 -13.81
N ARG A 617 -31.34 38.43 -14.11
CA ARG A 617 -32.32 39.53 -13.95
C ARG A 617 -33.52 39.10 -13.11
N GLY A 618 -33.50 37.87 -12.59
CA GLY A 618 -34.52 37.33 -11.72
C GLY A 618 -34.66 38.09 -10.40
N GLN A 619 -35.78 37.84 -9.73
CA GLN A 619 -36.00 38.25 -8.35
C GLN A 619 -36.34 37.01 -7.52
N TYR A 620 -35.82 36.97 -6.30
CA TYR A 620 -36.00 35.87 -5.37
C TYR A 620 -36.43 36.42 -4.02
N ASP A 621 -37.30 35.68 -3.35
CA ASP A 621 -37.85 36.13 -2.07
C ASP A 621 -37.02 35.57 -0.90
N VAL A 622 -36.32 34.46 -1.12
CA VAL A 622 -35.33 33.90 -0.19
C VAL A 622 -34.08 33.52 -0.97
N ILE A 623 -32.93 34.06 -0.59
CA ILE A 623 -31.62 33.71 -1.16
C ILE A 623 -30.77 33.09 -0.06
N PHE A 624 -30.12 31.96 -0.36
CA PHE A 624 -29.08 31.36 0.48
C PHE A 624 -27.73 31.46 -0.23
N CYS A 625 -26.72 31.90 0.52
CA CYS A 625 -25.35 32.07 0.03
C CYS A 625 -24.37 31.58 1.11
N ASP A 626 -23.80 30.40 0.90
CA ASP A 626 -22.85 29.77 1.82
C ASP A 626 -21.57 29.39 1.06
N PRO A 627 -20.76 30.37 0.65
CA PRO A 627 -19.59 30.11 -0.15
C PRO A 627 -18.48 29.40 0.66
N PRO A 628 -17.59 28.64 -0.02
CA PRO A 628 -16.38 28.15 0.62
C PRO A 628 -15.48 29.31 1.04
N THR A 629 -14.59 29.08 2.03
CA THR A 629 -13.62 30.11 2.44
C THR A 629 -12.71 30.53 1.27
N PHE A 630 -12.21 29.53 0.54
CA PHE A 630 -11.40 29.67 -0.66
C PHE A 630 -11.89 28.65 -1.69
N SER A 631 -11.93 29.05 -2.96
CA SER A 631 -12.14 28.12 -4.07
C SER A 631 -11.11 28.40 -5.16
N ASN A 632 -10.33 27.38 -5.48
CA ASN A 632 -9.42 27.38 -6.62
C ASN A 632 -10.01 26.41 -7.65
N SER A 633 -10.50 26.96 -8.76
CA SER A 633 -11.11 26.16 -9.83
C SER A 633 -10.39 26.46 -11.14
N ALA A 634 -10.10 25.43 -11.94
CA ALA A 634 -9.58 25.65 -13.30
C ALA A 634 -10.60 26.37 -14.22
N ARG A 635 -11.86 26.52 -13.78
CA ARG A 635 -12.98 27.05 -14.57
C ARG A 635 -13.44 28.46 -14.15
N ALA A 636 -12.84 29.06 -13.12
CA ALA A 636 -13.19 30.38 -12.63
C ALA A 636 -11.97 31.04 -11.94
N ASP A 637 -12.03 32.36 -11.73
CA ASP A 637 -11.02 33.08 -10.94
C ASP A 637 -11.05 32.63 -9.47
N ASP A 638 -9.91 32.75 -8.78
CA ASP A 638 -9.79 32.39 -7.37
C ASP A 638 -10.75 33.22 -6.49
N PHE A 639 -11.63 32.53 -5.77
CA PHE A 639 -12.58 33.15 -4.84
C PHE A 639 -12.05 33.12 -3.40
N ASP A 640 -12.11 34.25 -2.72
CA ASP A 640 -11.85 34.41 -1.28
C ASP A 640 -13.05 35.12 -0.64
N VAL A 641 -13.72 34.45 0.29
CA VAL A 641 -14.94 34.99 0.92
C VAL A 641 -14.70 36.31 1.66
N GLN A 642 -13.54 36.51 2.28
CA GLN A 642 -13.22 37.73 3.02
C GLN A 642 -13.01 38.92 2.08
N ARG A 643 -12.38 38.68 0.92
CA ARG A 643 -12.10 39.69 -0.10
C ARG A 643 -13.34 40.03 -0.94
N GLU A 644 -14.09 39.01 -1.35
CA GLU A 644 -15.19 39.14 -2.31
C GLU A 644 -16.56 39.41 -1.65
N GLN A 645 -16.67 39.33 -0.31
CA GLN A 645 -17.96 39.43 0.40
C GLN A 645 -18.82 40.62 -0.04
N LEU A 646 -18.25 41.81 -0.20
CA LEU A 646 -19.03 43.00 -0.50
C LEU A 646 -19.65 42.93 -1.89
N LYS A 647 -18.86 42.47 -2.87
CA LYS A 647 -19.30 42.32 -4.25
C LYS A 647 -20.41 41.26 -4.32
N LEU A 648 -20.18 40.11 -3.69
CA LEU A 648 -21.13 39.00 -3.61
C LEU A 648 -22.44 39.39 -2.95
N LEU A 649 -22.38 39.99 -1.76
CA LEU A 649 -23.57 40.38 -1.01
C LEU A 649 -24.35 41.49 -1.73
N ARG A 650 -23.67 42.46 -2.35
CA ARG A 650 -24.34 43.52 -3.13
C ARG A 650 -25.07 42.95 -4.34
N ALA A 651 -24.45 42.03 -5.07
CA ALA A 651 -25.06 41.36 -6.22
C ALA A 651 -26.26 40.50 -5.81
N ALA A 652 -26.12 39.71 -4.73
CA ALA A 652 -27.20 38.88 -4.21
C ALA A 652 -28.38 39.73 -3.69
N VAL A 653 -28.14 40.79 -2.91
CA VAL A 653 -29.18 41.71 -2.44
C VAL A 653 -29.91 42.40 -3.61
N ALA A 654 -29.21 42.69 -4.71
CA ALA A 654 -29.83 43.26 -5.91
C ALA A 654 -30.80 42.32 -6.63
N ARG A 655 -30.80 41.01 -6.29
CA ARG A 655 -31.77 40.01 -6.76
C ARG A 655 -32.90 39.75 -5.74
N LEU A 656 -32.91 40.43 -4.58
CA LEU A 656 -34.03 40.31 -3.64
C LEU A 656 -35.29 41.01 -4.18
N ALA A 657 -36.40 40.29 -4.18
CA ALA A 657 -37.72 40.88 -4.35
C ALA A 657 -38.08 41.80 -3.16
N PRO A 658 -39.04 42.72 -3.32
CA PRO A 658 -39.53 43.53 -2.21
C PRO A 658 -39.97 42.67 -1.02
N GLY A 659 -39.38 42.92 0.15
CA GLY A 659 -39.62 42.12 1.37
C GLY A 659 -38.89 40.77 1.43
N GLY A 660 -38.05 40.46 0.44
CA GLY A 660 -37.20 39.27 0.42
C GLY A 660 -36.05 39.33 1.44
N VAL A 661 -35.42 38.17 1.65
CA VAL A 661 -34.33 38.00 2.61
C VAL A 661 -33.17 37.20 2.00
N LEU A 662 -31.94 37.63 2.28
CA LEU A 662 -30.71 36.90 1.98
C LEU A 662 -30.14 36.32 3.29
N TYR A 663 -29.93 35.02 3.31
CA TYR A 663 -29.17 34.32 4.34
C TYR A 663 -27.76 34.08 3.84
N PHE A 664 -26.79 34.74 4.48
CA PHE A 664 -25.38 34.55 4.20
C PHE A 664 -24.74 33.78 5.35
N SER A 665 -23.95 32.75 5.06
CA SER A 665 -23.15 32.04 6.07
C SER A 665 -21.76 31.71 5.54
N ASN A 666 -20.84 31.43 6.47
CA ASN A 666 -19.55 30.83 6.15
C ASN A 666 -18.92 30.20 7.40
N ASN A 667 -17.90 29.37 7.19
CA ASN A 667 -17.14 28.69 8.24
C ASN A 667 -15.71 29.25 8.43
N PHE A 668 -15.41 30.41 7.85
CA PHE A 668 -14.07 30.99 7.97
C PHE A 668 -13.85 31.56 9.38
N ARG A 669 -13.04 30.87 10.18
CA ARG A 669 -12.79 31.22 11.60
C ARG A 669 -12.32 32.64 11.87
N ARG A 670 -11.72 33.31 10.87
CA ARG A 670 -11.21 34.70 10.98
C ARG A 670 -12.06 35.71 10.22
N PHE A 671 -13.24 35.30 9.75
CA PHE A 671 -14.12 36.14 8.96
C PHE A 671 -14.57 37.39 9.73
N LYS A 672 -14.42 38.54 9.07
CA LYS A 672 -14.91 39.83 9.53
C LYS A 672 -15.85 40.40 8.47
N LEU A 673 -17.10 40.61 8.85
CA LEU A 673 -18.09 41.20 7.97
C LEU A 673 -17.85 42.71 7.84
N GLU A 674 -17.89 43.24 6.62
CA GLU A 674 -17.78 44.68 6.37
C GLU A 674 -19.11 45.42 6.61
N GLU A 675 -19.56 45.45 7.87
CA GLU A 675 -20.88 45.94 8.28
C GLU A 675 -21.19 47.37 7.79
N ASN A 676 -20.23 48.29 7.88
CA ASN A 676 -20.42 49.68 7.48
C ASN A 676 -20.70 49.82 5.98
N ALA A 677 -19.98 49.09 5.13
CA ALA A 677 -20.18 49.12 3.68
C ALA A 677 -21.45 48.38 3.26
N ILE A 678 -21.85 47.33 4.00
CA ILE A 678 -23.13 46.64 3.78
C ILE A 678 -24.32 47.52 4.14
N ALA A 679 -24.19 48.32 5.20
CA ALA A 679 -25.24 49.24 5.65
C ALA A 679 -25.64 50.29 4.59
N GLU A 680 -24.83 50.50 3.55
CA GLU A 680 -25.16 51.37 2.42
C GLU A 680 -26.23 50.78 1.49
N PHE A 681 -26.43 49.46 1.48
CA PHE A 681 -27.34 48.79 0.54
C PHE A 681 -28.26 47.74 1.18
N ALA A 682 -28.01 47.31 2.42
CA ALA A 682 -28.84 46.35 3.13
C ALA A 682 -28.84 46.58 4.65
N GLN A 683 -29.97 46.26 5.28
CA GLN A 683 -30.01 45.98 6.72
C GLN A 683 -29.38 44.61 6.96
N CYS A 684 -28.42 44.52 7.88
CA CYS A 684 -27.73 43.28 8.21
C CYS A 684 -27.88 42.94 9.69
N ARG A 685 -28.19 41.68 10.00
CA ARG A 685 -28.30 41.17 11.37
C ARG A 685 -27.61 39.82 11.49
N GLU A 686 -26.67 39.69 12.41
CA GLU A 686 -26.09 38.39 12.73
C GLU A 686 -27.12 37.49 13.44
N ILE A 687 -27.24 36.25 13.00
CA ILE A 687 -28.19 35.24 13.50
C ILE A 687 -27.51 33.95 13.96
N THR A 688 -26.17 33.92 14.01
CA THR A 688 -25.34 32.75 14.36
C THR A 688 -25.84 31.95 15.55
N ALA A 689 -26.19 32.61 16.67
CA ALA A 689 -26.63 31.91 17.89
C ALA A 689 -27.93 31.10 17.70
N ARG A 690 -28.78 31.48 16.73
CA ARG A 690 -30.04 30.79 16.43
C ARG A 690 -29.90 29.69 15.39
N THR A 691 -28.73 29.59 14.74
CA THR A 691 -28.49 28.65 13.64
C THR A 691 -27.58 27.49 14.03
N ILE A 692 -27.09 27.44 15.28
CA ILE A 692 -26.26 26.36 15.80
C ILE A 692 -27.12 25.34 16.56
N GLY A 693 -27.06 24.08 16.14
CA GLY A 693 -27.79 22.98 16.79
C GLY A 693 -27.19 22.57 18.15
N PRO A 694 -27.98 21.94 19.05
CA PRO A 694 -27.47 21.42 20.33
C PRO A 694 -26.28 20.46 20.21
N ASP A 695 -26.18 19.74 19.10
CA ASP A 695 -25.09 18.81 18.77
C ASP A 695 -23.76 19.52 18.43
N PHE A 696 -23.78 20.84 18.20
CA PHE A 696 -22.60 21.67 17.90
C PHE A 696 -22.32 22.77 18.94
N GLU A 697 -23.02 22.78 20.08
CA GLU A 697 -22.93 23.88 21.08
C GLU A 697 -21.51 24.13 21.62
N ARG A 698 -20.65 23.10 21.64
CA ARG A 698 -19.26 23.20 22.13
C ARG A 698 -18.37 23.97 21.16
N ASN A 699 -18.78 24.05 19.90
CA ASN A 699 -18.04 24.69 18.83
C ASN A 699 -18.87 25.84 18.26
N ALA A 700 -19.06 26.89 19.06
CA ALA A 700 -19.78 28.10 18.66
C ALA A 700 -19.18 28.85 17.47
N ARG A 701 -18.00 28.41 16.96
CA ARG A 701 -17.31 28.97 15.79
C ARG A 701 -17.34 28.01 14.60
N ILE A 702 -18.22 27.01 14.60
CA ILE A 702 -18.37 26.05 13.49
C ILE A 702 -18.79 26.77 12.19
N HIS A 703 -19.75 27.70 12.31
CA HIS A 703 -20.12 28.66 11.27
C HIS A 703 -20.59 29.98 11.87
N ARG A 704 -20.67 31.02 11.03
CA ARG A 704 -21.38 32.27 11.31
C ARG A 704 -22.44 32.50 10.24
N ALA A 705 -23.55 33.15 10.62
CA ALA A 705 -24.67 33.41 9.72
C ALA A 705 -25.29 34.79 9.93
N TRP A 706 -25.72 35.42 8.85
CA TRP A 706 -26.34 36.74 8.81
C TRP A 706 -27.61 36.73 7.97
N GLU A 707 -28.56 37.57 8.38
CA GLU A 707 -29.76 37.89 7.64
C GLU A 707 -29.60 39.30 7.04
N LEU A 708 -29.75 39.42 5.72
CA LEU A 708 -29.69 40.68 4.99
C LEU A 708 -31.03 40.98 4.33
N LYS A 709 -31.47 42.24 4.44
CA LYS A 709 -32.69 42.75 3.77
C LYS A 709 -32.36 44.03 3.03
N ARG A 710 -32.90 44.18 1.82
CA ARG A 710 -32.71 45.38 1.01
C ARG A 710 -33.26 46.61 1.74
N LEU A 711 -32.52 47.73 1.69
CA LEU A 711 -33.03 49.02 2.19
C LEU A 711 -34.26 49.43 1.35
N ARG A 712 -35.26 50.00 2.03
CA ARG A 712 -36.49 50.46 1.39
C ARG A 712 -36.27 51.63 0.46
#